data_AF-M5TT96-F1
#
_entry.id   AF-M5TT96-F1
#
_cell.length_a   1.000
_cell.length_b   1.000
_cell.length_c   1.000
_cell.angle_alpha   90.00
_cell.angle_beta   90.00
_cell.angle_gamma   90.00
#
_symmetry.space_group_name_H-M   'P 1'
#
loop_
_entity.id
_entity.type
_entity.pdbx_description
1 polymer ?
#
loop_
_entity_poly.entity_id
_entity_poly.type
_entity_poly.pdbx_seq_one_letter_code
_entity_poly.pdbx_strand_id
1 'polypeptide(L)'
;MDLYTIETGGKLNRESQTPVDSKPGASCFDHVGRHLYVGGGEPSSVSVFRVESTSLSPLQNVSVPASPSYLSVTPSGEFLIACYYSTGQVTVHRIVGEGRLSDQPVQTLQLDERTHGIAIDRSGEFVFVSHTRPNCISQFRMDTRTGQLTPNAPAKLQRDDDVGPRHVCFHPTADMVYGSNEKGRSVSAYGFDSDSGTLSLRQTINTTSGDVDGKSSTSHVEVHPSGDFVYVGNRGHGSIAVFAISHTTGELSLLQRKSTVTVPRSFSLSPGGRYAVVAGQRSNKLVCYAIRQDGKLVETDSVDTGKTPWWISFSPMHEQSNEPNTSVSQHRGLSLGQGTMSGEVTESSVLLQTRLTQGTTLNSHGDLLGYPGIACFEWSASEDFAAAVRSPLQSAVPERDHIVRSLLSGLMPDTKYYYRTLYGESSDQLSGGPVCSFQTLPGKDIDRPVEFIIGSCMNYVKFMHGRAGNASGPLTATKEDKRLGFPAFEAMKQLAPEFFVGTGDVVYYDNPFRVAKTVEELRRCWHEQFRFPRMIEFFRDVPAYWSKDDHDFRFNDSDPHSTKEPSASTGIHLFREQLPIASLEDSDPRTYRTIRVSRDVQIWLTEGRDYRSKNNAPDGPEKTMWGVEQRDWLKKTLAASDAKWKLLISPTPMVGPDDAYKKDNHANLDGFRHEADSFFEWVETNRMGNLFLVCGDRHWQYHSIHASGIHEFSCGALNDENSRMGVPPGADFGSDPDSLVRQPYTSATPGGGFLQVKVGDMMEVTFFDDRGMELHRVSFPDSE
;
A
#
# COMPACT_ATOMS: atom_id res chain seq x y z
N MET A 1 -33.36 -11.87 -12.52
CA MET A 1 -32.46 -11.34 -11.48
C MET A 1 -32.97 -10.00 -11.07
N ASP A 2 -32.99 -9.72 -9.77
CA ASP A 2 -33.45 -8.44 -9.24
C ASP A 2 -32.23 -7.65 -8.76
N LEU A 3 -32.10 -6.40 -9.19
CA LEU A 3 -31.07 -5.48 -8.73
C LEU A 3 -31.66 -4.59 -7.63
N TYR A 4 -30.93 -4.46 -6.52
CA TYR A 4 -31.31 -3.59 -5.41
C TYR A 4 -30.19 -2.59 -5.12
N THR A 5 -30.57 -1.39 -4.69
CA THR A 5 -29.69 -0.42 -4.01
C THR A 5 -29.99 -0.41 -2.51
N ILE A 6 -29.01 0.03 -1.72
CA ILE A 6 -29.16 0.22 -0.27
C ILE A 6 -29.01 1.71 0.04
N GLU A 7 -30.09 2.32 0.51
CA GLU A 7 -30.10 3.67 1.05
C GLU A 7 -29.35 3.72 2.38
N THR A 8 -28.86 4.89 2.76
CA THR A 8 -28.29 5.06 4.10
C THR A 8 -29.38 4.85 5.14
N GLY A 9 -28.97 4.28 6.27
CA GLY A 9 -29.91 3.69 7.22
C GLY A 9 -30.31 2.26 6.85
N GLY A 10 -29.89 1.74 5.69
CA GLY A 10 -30.00 0.32 5.33
C GLY A 10 -31.30 -0.09 4.67
N LYS A 11 -31.99 0.82 3.98
CA LYS A 11 -33.26 0.56 3.27
C LYS A 11 -33.01 0.01 1.86
N LEU A 12 -33.73 -1.04 1.47
CA LEU A 12 -33.59 -1.73 0.19
C LEU A 12 -34.56 -1.17 -0.84
N ASN A 13 -34.04 -0.64 -1.96
CA ASN A 13 -34.86 -0.28 -3.11
C ASN A 13 -34.57 -1.22 -4.27
N ARG A 14 -35.62 -1.72 -4.93
CA ARG A 14 -35.48 -2.51 -6.15
C ARG A 14 -35.36 -1.58 -7.35
N GLU A 15 -34.22 -1.61 -8.03
CA GLU A 15 -33.94 -0.76 -9.18
C GLU A 15 -34.50 -1.35 -10.47
N SER A 16 -34.22 -2.63 -10.71
CA SER A 16 -34.56 -3.27 -11.98
C SER A 16 -34.71 -4.78 -11.84
N GLN A 17 -35.31 -5.37 -12.86
CA GLN A 17 -35.41 -6.80 -13.03
C GLN A 17 -34.91 -7.18 -14.42
N THR A 18 -33.86 -7.99 -14.46
CA THR A 18 -33.33 -8.55 -15.71
C THR A 18 -33.86 -9.98 -15.88
N PRO A 19 -34.63 -10.29 -16.93
CA PRO A 19 -35.01 -11.67 -17.24
C PRO A 19 -33.76 -12.49 -17.60
N VAL A 20 -33.78 -13.76 -17.24
CA VAL A 20 -32.69 -14.72 -17.54
C VAL A 20 -33.28 -15.98 -18.13
N ASP A 21 -32.58 -16.57 -19.09
CA ASP A 21 -33.07 -17.69 -19.89
C ASP A 21 -33.06 -19.03 -19.13
N SER A 22 -32.43 -19.07 -17.95
CA SER A 22 -32.41 -20.24 -17.07
C SER A 22 -32.57 -19.82 -15.61
N LYS A 23 -32.88 -20.78 -14.73
CA LYS A 23 -33.00 -20.52 -13.29
C LYS A 23 -31.63 -20.06 -12.73
N PRO A 24 -31.50 -18.81 -12.23
CA PRO A 24 -30.22 -18.29 -11.76
C PRO A 24 -29.83 -18.93 -10.42
N GLY A 25 -28.53 -19.20 -10.27
CA GLY A 25 -27.90 -19.88 -9.14
C GLY A 25 -26.80 -19.02 -8.51
N ALA A 26 -25.63 -19.61 -8.28
CA ALA A 26 -24.48 -18.89 -7.72
C ALA A 26 -24.03 -17.75 -8.64
N SER A 27 -23.60 -16.63 -8.07
CA SER A 27 -23.04 -15.51 -8.82
C SER A 27 -21.82 -14.91 -8.14
N CYS A 28 -20.95 -14.29 -8.93
CA CYS A 28 -19.83 -13.48 -8.47
C CYS A 28 -19.53 -12.37 -9.48
N PHE A 29 -19.00 -11.25 -9.00
CA PHE A 29 -18.50 -10.17 -9.86
C PHE A 29 -17.04 -10.39 -10.23
N ASP A 30 -16.56 -9.71 -11.27
CA ASP A 30 -15.13 -9.40 -11.39
C ASP A 30 -14.72 -8.38 -10.31
N HIS A 31 -13.42 -8.24 -10.06
CA HIS A 31 -12.91 -7.41 -8.94
C HIS A 31 -13.28 -5.93 -9.04
N VAL A 32 -13.52 -5.44 -10.25
CA VAL A 32 -13.89 -4.05 -10.52
C VAL A 32 -15.41 -3.83 -10.62
N GLY A 33 -16.20 -4.90 -10.53
CA GLY A 33 -17.66 -4.86 -10.57
C GLY A 33 -18.26 -4.47 -11.92
N ARG A 34 -17.50 -4.61 -13.01
CA ARG A 34 -17.95 -4.33 -14.38
C ARG A 34 -18.68 -5.51 -15.02
N HIS A 35 -18.40 -6.72 -14.54
CA HIS A 35 -19.03 -7.93 -15.06
C HIS A 35 -19.56 -8.80 -13.93
N LEU A 36 -20.73 -9.40 -14.17
CA LEU A 36 -21.38 -10.34 -13.28
C LEU A 36 -21.47 -11.70 -13.97
N TYR A 37 -20.95 -12.73 -13.32
CA TYR A 37 -21.03 -14.13 -13.75
C TYR A 37 -22.13 -14.83 -12.96
N VAL A 38 -23.03 -15.53 -13.66
CA VAL A 38 -24.22 -16.15 -13.06
C VAL A 38 -24.36 -17.59 -13.55
N GLY A 39 -24.38 -18.54 -12.63
CA GLY A 39 -24.64 -19.94 -12.92
C GLY A 39 -26.12 -20.19 -13.22
N GLY A 40 -26.41 -20.97 -14.26
CA GLY A 40 -27.74 -21.34 -14.72
C GLY A 40 -28.09 -22.81 -14.48
N GLY A 41 -29.38 -23.12 -14.33
CA GLY A 41 -29.90 -24.47 -14.08
C GLY A 41 -30.08 -25.33 -15.34
N GLU A 42 -31.08 -25.00 -16.16
CA GLU A 42 -31.42 -25.74 -17.38
C GLU A 42 -31.75 -24.73 -18.52
N PRO A 43 -31.00 -24.75 -19.64
CA PRO A 43 -29.74 -25.49 -19.83
C PRO A 43 -28.66 -25.01 -18.83
N SER A 44 -27.77 -25.92 -18.41
CA SER A 44 -26.69 -25.58 -17.47
C SER A 44 -25.66 -24.68 -18.16
N SER A 45 -25.50 -23.47 -17.65
CA SER A 45 -24.64 -22.45 -18.25
C SER A 45 -24.00 -21.53 -17.22
N VAL A 46 -23.00 -20.76 -17.65
CA VAL A 46 -22.57 -19.53 -16.99
C VAL A 46 -22.89 -18.36 -17.92
N SER A 47 -23.82 -17.52 -17.49
CA SER A 47 -24.19 -16.29 -18.19
C SER A 47 -23.31 -15.15 -17.70
N VAL A 48 -22.76 -14.38 -18.63
CA VAL A 48 -21.94 -13.20 -18.37
C VAL A 48 -22.77 -11.97 -18.68
N PHE A 49 -22.86 -11.05 -17.73
CA PHE A 49 -23.51 -9.76 -17.88
C PHE A 49 -22.50 -8.64 -17.69
N ARG A 50 -22.64 -7.58 -18.49
CA ARG A 50 -22.03 -6.28 -18.19
C ARG A 50 -22.93 -5.55 -17.20
N VAL A 51 -22.29 -4.94 -16.22
CA VAL A 51 -22.94 -4.19 -15.15
C VAL A 51 -23.01 -2.73 -15.58
N GLU A 52 -24.22 -2.23 -15.76
CA GLU A 52 -24.48 -0.82 -16.05
C GLU A 52 -24.79 -0.06 -14.74
N SER A 53 -25.21 1.21 -14.83
CA SER A 53 -25.56 2.01 -13.65
C SER A 53 -26.69 1.38 -12.81
N THR A 54 -27.79 0.99 -13.47
CA THR A 54 -29.01 0.46 -12.85
C THR A 54 -29.56 -0.79 -13.54
N SER A 55 -28.77 -1.41 -14.43
CA SER A 55 -29.22 -2.58 -15.21
C SER A 55 -28.06 -3.54 -15.49
N LEU A 56 -28.42 -4.72 -16.00
CA LEU A 56 -27.49 -5.74 -16.44
C LEU A 56 -27.74 -6.04 -17.91
N SER A 57 -26.70 -5.91 -18.74
CA SER A 57 -26.77 -6.21 -20.18
C SER A 57 -26.11 -7.57 -20.47
N PRO A 58 -26.81 -8.53 -21.10
CA PRO A 58 -26.25 -9.86 -21.37
C PRO A 58 -25.12 -9.78 -22.41
N LEU A 59 -23.98 -10.43 -22.13
CA LEU A 59 -22.81 -10.47 -23.02
C LEU A 59 -22.58 -11.83 -23.66
N GLN A 60 -22.72 -12.90 -22.88
CA GLN A 60 -22.37 -14.26 -23.31
C GLN A 60 -23.12 -15.28 -22.46
N ASN A 61 -23.33 -16.47 -23.02
CA ASN A 61 -23.77 -17.64 -22.26
C ASN A 61 -22.86 -18.83 -22.64
N VAL A 62 -22.14 -19.39 -21.67
CA VAL A 62 -21.22 -20.51 -21.88
C VAL A 62 -21.83 -21.78 -21.31
N SER A 63 -21.88 -22.86 -22.11
CA SER A 63 -22.38 -24.15 -21.63
C SER A 63 -21.40 -24.77 -20.65
N VAL A 64 -21.92 -25.31 -19.55
CA VAL A 64 -21.12 -25.97 -18.51
C VAL A 64 -21.67 -27.35 -18.15
N PRO A 65 -20.89 -28.23 -17.51
CA PRO A 65 -21.29 -29.63 -17.30
C PRO A 65 -22.57 -29.85 -16.47
N ALA A 66 -22.86 -28.94 -15.54
CA ALA A 66 -24.07 -28.97 -14.70
C ALA A 66 -24.33 -27.58 -14.10
N SER A 67 -25.40 -27.41 -13.32
CA SER A 67 -25.65 -26.13 -12.64
C SER A 67 -24.55 -25.83 -11.61
N PRO A 68 -23.81 -24.69 -11.73
CA PRO A 68 -22.75 -24.34 -10.79
C PRO A 68 -23.29 -24.14 -9.37
N SER A 69 -22.65 -24.79 -8.39
CA SER A 69 -22.94 -24.57 -6.96
C SER A 69 -22.19 -23.38 -6.37
N TYR A 70 -21.07 -22.99 -6.97
CA TYR A 70 -20.25 -21.84 -6.59
C TYR A 70 -19.44 -21.34 -7.79
N LEU A 71 -19.19 -20.03 -7.84
CA LEU A 71 -18.33 -19.35 -8.81
C LEU A 71 -17.33 -18.48 -8.06
N SER A 72 -16.09 -18.42 -8.53
CA SER A 72 -15.07 -17.50 -7.99
C SER A 72 -14.15 -17.03 -9.11
N VAL A 73 -13.87 -15.72 -9.14
CA VAL A 73 -12.84 -15.13 -10.01
C VAL A 73 -11.49 -15.16 -9.28
N THR A 74 -10.41 -15.50 -9.98
CA THR A 74 -9.05 -15.49 -9.40
C THR A 74 -8.60 -14.07 -9.07
N PRO A 75 -7.72 -13.84 -8.07
CA PRO A 75 -7.20 -12.50 -7.73
C PRO A 75 -6.64 -11.72 -8.93
N SER A 76 -6.04 -12.40 -9.91
CA SER A 76 -5.55 -11.78 -11.16
C SER A 76 -6.66 -11.21 -12.06
N GLY A 77 -7.91 -11.65 -11.89
CA GLY A 77 -9.03 -11.34 -12.77
C GLY A 77 -9.03 -12.12 -14.09
N GLU A 78 -8.07 -13.04 -14.28
CA GLU A 78 -7.87 -13.73 -15.56
C GLU A 78 -8.64 -15.05 -15.70
N PHE A 79 -9.14 -15.63 -14.60
CA PHE A 79 -9.84 -16.91 -14.64
C PHE A 79 -11.09 -16.92 -13.76
N LEU A 80 -12.11 -17.65 -14.23
CA LEU A 80 -13.30 -18.00 -13.46
C LEU A 80 -13.25 -19.50 -13.14
N ILE A 81 -13.34 -19.84 -11.85
CA ILE A 81 -13.45 -21.21 -11.37
C ILE A 81 -14.90 -21.48 -10.97
N ALA A 82 -15.45 -22.59 -11.46
CA ALA A 82 -16.80 -23.05 -11.13
C ALA A 82 -16.74 -24.48 -10.57
N CYS A 83 -17.55 -24.77 -9.53
CA CYS A 83 -17.72 -26.12 -9.01
C CYS A 83 -19.17 -26.60 -9.11
N TYR A 84 -19.34 -27.92 -9.20
CA TYR A 84 -20.61 -28.54 -9.56
C TYR A 84 -21.01 -29.65 -8.58
N TYR A 85 -21.94 -29.35 -7.68
CA TYR A 85 -22.41 -30.28 -6.66
C TYR A 85 -22.92 -31.63 -7.20
N SER A 86 -23.68 -31.63 -8.30
CA SER A 86 -24.28 -32.87 -8.83
C SER A 86 -23.28 -33.79 -9.53
N THR A 87 -22.22 -33.23 -10.14
CA THR A 87 -21.23 -34.01 -10.90
C THR A 87 -19.91 -34.19 -10.17
N GLY A 88 -19.64 -33.43 -9.11
CA GLY A 88 -18.36 -33.46 -8.42
C GLY A 88 -17.21 -32.86 -9.26
N GLN A 89 -17.53 -31.99 -10.21
CA GLN A 89 -16.53 -31.41 -11.12
C GLN A 89 -16.10 -30.01 -10.68
N VAL A 90 -14.98 -29.57 -11.25
CA VAL A 90 -14.52 -28.18 -11.28
C VAL A 90 -14.13 -27.82 -12.70
N THR A 91 -14.50 -26.63 -13.17
CA THR A 91 -14.00 -26.06 -14.42
C THR A 91 -13.28 -24.76 -14.17
N VAL A 92 -12.22 -24.50 -14.96
CA VAL A 92 -11.52 -23.23 -15.01
C VAL A 92 -11.69 -22.67 -16.42
N HIS A 93 -12.30 -21.50 -16.53
CA HIS A 93 -12.40 -20.74 -17.79
C HIS A 93 -11.46 -19.55 -17.74
N ARG A 94 -10.86 -19.21 -18.88
CA ARG A 94 -10.12 -17.95 -19.00
C ARG A 94 -11.12 -16.83 -19.22
N ILE A 95 -10.94 -15.72 -18.52
CA ILE A 95 -11.62 -14.46 -18.77
C ILE A 95 -10.83 -13.75 -19.88
N VAL A 96 -11.49 -13.47 -20.98
CA VAL A 96 -10.95 -12.81 -22.17
C VAL A 96 -11.56 -11.40 -22.31
N GLY A 97 -11.25 -10.70 -23.41
CA GLY A 97 -11.67 -9.32 -23.65
C GLY A 97 -13.15 -9.05 -23.30
N GLU A 98 -13.38 -7.93 -22.61
CA GLU A 98 -14.70 -7.49 -22.11
C GLU A 98 -15.39 -8.48 -21.13
N GLY A 99 -14.62 -9.14 -20.26
CA GLY A 99 -15.16 -10.00 -19.20
C GLY A 99 -15.80 -11.29 -19.71
N ARG A 100 -15.68 -11.59 -21.01
CA ARG A 100 -16.19 -12.82 -21.62
C ARG A 100 -15.37 -14.03 -21.14
N LEU A 101 -15.98 -15.20 -21.12
CA LEU A 101 -15.30 -16.46 -20.83
C LEU A 101 -14.86 -17.15 -22.12
N SER A 102 -13.78 -17.92 -22.06
CA SER A 102 -13.41 -18.84 -23.12
C SER A 102 -14.52 -19.89 -23.34
N ASP A 103 -14.84 -20.17 -24.62
CA ASP A 103 -15.92 -21.11 -25.00
C ASP A 103 -15.69 -22.52 -24.44
N GLN A 104 -14.43 -22.93 -24.34
CA GLN A 104 -14.01 -24.15 -23.66
C GLN A 104 -13.24 -23.78 -22.38
N PRO A 105 -13.41 -24.55 -21.29
CA PRO A 105 -12.57 -24.38 -20.11
C PRO A 105 -11.11 -24.69 -20.45
N VAL A 106 -10.17 -23.95 -19.86
CA VAL A 106 -8.74 -24.30 -19.92
C VAL A 106 -8.46 -25.60 -19.16
N GLN A 107 -9.32 -25.96 -18.22
CA GLN A 107 -9.27 -27.22 -17.50
C GLN A 107 -10.64 -27.64 -16.97
N THR A 108 -10.97 -28.93 -17.10
CA THR A 108 -12.08 -29.59 -16.40
C THR A 108 -11.51 -30.71 -15.56
N LEU A 109 -11.81 -30.72 -14.25
CA LEU A 109 -11.36 -31.73 -13.31
C LEU A 109 -12.55 -32.49 -12.74
N GLN A 110 -12.44 -33.81 -12.73
CA GLN A 110 -13.34 -34.69 -11.96
C GLN A 110 -12.75 -34.88 -10.57
N LEU A 111 -13.49 -34.45 -9.55
CA LEU A 111 -13.15 -34.64 -8.14
C LEU A 111 -14.11 -35.67 -7.53
N ASP A 112 -14.15 -35.73 -6.19
CA ASP A 112 -15.18 -36.50 -5.48
C ASP A 112 -16.57 -35.83 -5.62
N GLU A 113 -17.60 -36.56 -5.19
CA GLU A 113 -18.98 -36.07 -5.23
C GLU A 113 -19.16 -34.72 -4.48
N ARG A 114 -20.23 -34.00 -4.80
CA ARG A 114 -20.76 -32.89 -3.98
C ARG A 114 -19.77 -31.78 -3.62
N THR A 115 -18.95 -31.35 -4.58
CA THR A 115 -18.21 -30.08 -4.49
C THR A 115 -19.19 -28.93 -4.25
N HIS A 116 -18.84 -27.97 -3.40
CA HIS A 116 -19.82 -26.94 -3.02
C HIS A 116 -19.24 -25.52 -2.86
N GLY A 117 -18.00 -25.34 -2.42
CA GLY A 117 -17.42 -24.01 -2.20
C GLY A 117 -16.02 -23.93 -2.78
N ILE A 118 -15.61 -22.71 -3.14
CA ILE A 118 -14.28 -22.40 -3.65
C ILE A 118 -13.71 -21.27 -2.79
N ALA A 119 -12.50 -21.45 -2.28
CA ALA A 119 -11.69 -20.37 -1.71
C ALA A 119 -10.35 -20.33 -2.45
N ILE A 120 -9.88 -19.13 -2.75
CA ILE A 120 -8.62 -18.88 -3.44
C ILE A 120 -7.80 -17.99 -2.53
N ASP A 121 -6.52 -18.31 -2.34
CA ASP A 121 -5.64 -17.49 -1.53
C ASP A 121 -5.33 -16.15 -2.23
N ARG A 122 -4.70 -15.22 -1.51
CA ARG A 122 -4.44 -13.86 -2.01
C ARG A 122 -3.45 -13.82 -3.17
N SER A 123 -2.50 -14.75 -3.27
CA SER A 123 -1.59 -14.82 -4.42
C SER A 123 -2.26 -15.43 -5.65
N GLY A 124 -3.35 -16.19 -5.45
CA GLY A 124 -4.02 -16.95 -6.50
C GLY A 124 -3.33 -18.28 -6.82
N GLU A 125 -2.29 -18.66 -6.08
CA GLU A 125 -1.52 -19.88 -6.30
C GLU A 125 -2.15 -21.10 -5.62
N PHE A 126 -3.05 -20.92 -4.66
CA PHE A 126 -3.68 -22.00 -3.91
C PHE A 126 -5.20 -21.92 -3.96
N VAL A 127 -5.82 -23.04 -4.35
CA VAL A 127 -7.28 -23.15 -4.52
C VAL A 127 -7.80 -24.29 -3.66
N PHE A 128 -8.87 -24.02 -2.91
CA PHE A 128 -9.51 -24.94 -2.00
C PHE A 128 -10.94 -25.20 -2.44
N VAL A 129 -11.30 -26.47 -2.58
CA VAL A 129 -12.64 -26.90 -3.01
C VAL A 129 -13.26 -27.78 -1.94
N SER A 130 -14.32 -27.30 -1.30
CA SER A 130 -15.00 -28.02 -0.22
C SER A 130 -15.99 -29.07 -0.75
N HIS A 131 -16.08 -30.19 -0.04
CA HIS A 131 -16.95 -31.31 -0.35
C HIS A 131 -17.86 -31.63 0.84
N THR A 132 -19.17 -31.52 0.65
CA THR A 132 -20.14 -31.92 1.70
C THR A 132 -20.19 -33.44 1.91
N ARG A 133 -19.71 -34.20 0.92
CA ARG A 133 -19.31 -35.62 0.94
C ARG A 133 -18.15 -35.78 -0.05
N PRO A 134 -17.07 -36.52 0.25
CA PRO A 134 -16.85 -37.40 1.38
C PRO A 134 -16.34 -36.67 2.63
N ASN A 135 -16.76 -35.42 2.84
CA ASN A 135 -16.46 -34.63 4.04
C ASN A 135 -14.98 -34.21 4.08
N CYS A 136 -14.57 -33.43 3.09
CA CYS A 136 -13.18 -33.01 2.92
C CYS A 136 -13.06 -31.65 2.22
N ILE A 137 -11.84 -31.12 2.17
CA ILE A 137 -11.49 -29.96 1.33
C ILE A 137 -10.34 -30.39 0.42
N SER A 138 -10.56 -30.40 -0.89
CA SER A 138 -9.50 -30.63 -1.88
C SER A 138 -8.61 -29.38 -1.97
N GLN A 139 -7.30 -29.59 -2.06
CA GLN A 139 -6.28 -28.54 -2.04
C GLN A 139 -5.48 -28.59 -3.34
N PHE A 140 -5.38 -27.46 -4.04
CA PHE A 140 -4.70 -27.36 -5.33
C PHE A 140 -3.65 -26.26 -5.33
N ARG A 141 -2.60 -26.48 -6.11
CA ARG A 141 -1.75 -25.43 -6.65
C ARG A 141 -2.28 -24.99 -8.01
N MET A 142 -2.33 -23.69 -8.25
CA MET A 142 -2.74 -23.08 -9.50
C MET A 142 -1.53 -22.45 -10.19
N ASP A 143 -1.31 -22.82 -11.44
CA ASP A 143 -0.45 -22.02 -12.33
C ASP A 143 -1.23 -20.76 -12.72
N THR A 144 -0.86 -19.63 -12.12
CA THR A 144 -1.56 -18.34 -12.29
C THR A 144 -1.50 -17.78 -13.71
N ARG A 145 -0.62 -18.30 -14.57
CA ARG A 145 -0.50 -17.88 -15.98
C ARG A 145 -1.36 -18.75 -16.90
N THR A 146 -1.40 -20.07 -16.65
CA THR A 146 -2.14 -21.01 -17.51
C THR A 146 -3.55 -21.29 -17.04
N GLY A 147 -3.82 -21.13 -15.74
CA GLY A 147 -5.08 -21.45 -15.09
C GLY A 147 -5.19 -22.92 -14.64
N GLN A 148 -4.12 -23.71 -14.79
CA GLN A 148 -4.16 -25.14 -14.47
C GLN A 148 -4.04 -25.39 -12.97
N LEU A 149 -4.99 -26.16 -12.43
CA LEU A 149 -4.99 -26.70 -11.09
C LEU A 149 -4.29 -28.06 -11.05
N THR A 150 -3.39 -28.23 -10.09
CA THR A 150 -2.70 -29.48 -9.79
C THR A 150 -2.89 -29.81 -8.30
N PRO A 151 -3.12 -31.08 -7.92
CA PRO A 151 -3.29 -31.42 -6.50
C PRO A 151 -2.10 -30.98 -5.66
N ASN A 152 -2.36 -30.36 -4.50
CA ASN A 152 -1.31 -30.02 -3.54
C ASN A 152 -0.89 -31.26 -2.72
N ALA A 153 0.09 -31.12 -1.83
CA ALA A 153 0.53 -32.16 -0.91
C ALA A 153 0.29 -31.73 0.55
N PRO A 154 -0.66 -32.35 1.28
CA PRO A 154 -1.59 -33.38 0.83
C PRO A 154 -2.69 -32.84 -0.09
N ALA A 155 -3.21 -33.70 -0.98
CA ALA A 155 -4.21 -33.30 -1.97
C ALA A 155 -5.58 -32.94 -1.36
N LYS A 156 -5.86 -33.41 -0.14
CA LYS A 156 -7.11 -33.19 0.57
C LYS A 156 -6.83 -33.00 2.06
N LEU A 157 -7.54 -32.07 2.67
CA LEU A 157 -7.77 -32.04 4.11
C LEU A 157 -9.02 -32.88 4.40
N GLN A 158 -8.82 -34.11 4.85
CA GLN A 158 -9.91 -34.98 5.28
C GLN A 158 -10.39 -34.57 6.68
N ARG A 159 -11.70 -34.54 6.88
CA ARG A 159 -12.31 -34.31 8.19
C ARG A 159 -12.67 -35.65 8.84
N ASP A 160 -12.33 -35.79 10.11
CA ASP A 160 -12.68 -36.96 10.93
C ASP A 160 -14.12 -36.89 11.45
N ASP A 161 -14.64 -35.67 11.65
CA ASP A 161 -16.01 -35.39 12.08
C ASP A 161 -16.94 -35.22 10.87
N ASP A 162 -18.09 -35.91 10.79
CA ASP A 162 -19.02 -35.83 9.62
C ASP A 162 -19.84 -34.52 9.58
N VAL A 163 -19.14 -33.39 9.52
CA VAL A 163 -19.72 -32.04 9.60
C VAL A 163 -20.14 -31.50 8.23
N GLY A 164 -19.58 -32.04 7.15
CA GLY A 164 -19.88 -31.71 5.76
C GLY A 164 -19.49 -30.28 5.36
N PRO A 165 -18.19 -29.96 5.18
CA PRO A 165 -17.72 -28.67 4.71
C PRO A 165 -18.46 -28.20 3.45
N ARG A 166 -18.96 -26.97 3.47
CA ARG A 166 -19.86 -26.44 2.44
C ARG A 166 -19.31 -25.22 1.75
N HIS A 167 -19.29 -24.06 2.38
CA HIS A 167 -18.62 -22.85 1.86
C HIS A 167 -17.36 -22.59 2.69
N VAL A 168 -16.36 -21.99 2.07
CA VAL A 168 -15.08 -21.63 2.67
C VAL A 168 -14.68 -20.24 2.19
N CYS A 169 -14.08 -19.43 3.05
CA CYS A 169 -13.59 -18.09 2.71
C CYS A 169 -12.34 -17.74 3.52
N PHE A 170 -11.45 -16.97 2.89
CA PHE A 170 -10.24 -16.47 3.53
C PHE A 170 -10.55 -15.29 4.43
N HIS A 171 -9.75 -15.16 5.50
CA HIS A 171 -9.58 -13.91 6.20
C HIS A 171 -8.91 -12.86 5.27
N PRO A 172 -9.27 -11.56 5.34
CA PRO A 172 -8.73 -10.55 4.42
C PRO A 172 -7.21 -10.35 4.53
N THR A 173 -6.63 -10.45 5.73
CA THR A 173 -5.19 -10.19 5.98
C THR A 173 -4.39 -11.31 6.67
N ALA A 174 -4.94 -11.98 7.67
CA ALA A 174 -4.32 -13.13 8.34
C ALA A 174 -4.35 -14.40 7.48
N ASP A 175 -3.40 -15.32 7.74
CA ASP A 175 -3.35 -16.64 7.12
C ASP A 175 -4.34 -17.61 7.80
N MET A 176 -5.62 -17.24 7.72
CA MET A 176 -6.75 -17.98 8.31
C MET A 176 -7.86 -18.16 7.27
N VAL A 177 -8.55 -19.30 7.36
CA VAL A 177 -9.70 -19.65 6.52
C VAL A 177 -10.85 -20.10 7.40
N TYR A 178 -12.07 -19.73 7.06
CA TYR A 178 -13.28 -20.12 7.79
C TYR A 178 -14.25 -20.87 6.89
N GLY A 179 -14.87 -21.93 7.43
CA GLY A 179 -15.75 -22.81 6.65
C GLY A 179 -17.07 -23.12 7.36
N SER A 180 -18.19 -23.01 6.64
CA SER A 180 -19.49 -23.50 7.12
C SER A 180 -19.60 -25.00 6.94
N ASN A 181 -20.14 -25.68 7.95
CA ASN A 181 -20.30 -27.13 7.93
C ASN A 181 -21.79 -27.51 7.88
N GLU A 182 -22.26 -27.95 6.70
CA GLU A 182 -23.67 -28.09 6.36
C GLU A 182 -24.41 -29.02 7.33
N LYS A 183 -23.86 -30.22 7.54
CA LYS A 183 -24.46 -31.25 8.39
C LYS A 183 -24.21 -30.97 9.87
N GLY A 184 -23.02 -30.49 10.19
CA GLY A 184 -22.53 -30.29 11.55
C GLY A 184 -23.15 -29.10 12.27
N ARG A 185 -23.84 -28.19 11.56
CA ARG A 185 -24.42 -26.96 12.14
C ARG A 185 -23.37 -26.17 12.92
N SER A 186 -22.19 -26.09 12.33
CA SER A 186 -20.99 -25.53 12.92
C SER A 186 -20.20 -24.71 11.90
N VAL A 187 -19.24 -23.96 12.41
CA VAL A 187 -18.21 -23.25 11.65
C VAL A 187 -16.86 -23.75 12.09
N SER A 188 -15.94 -23.92 11.14
CA SER A 188 -14.55 -24.30 11.40
C SER A 188 -13.60 -23.17 11.06
N ALA A 189 -12.59 -22.96 11.90
CA ALA A 189 -11.43 -22.14 11.61
C ALA A 189 -10.25 -23.02 11.22
N TYR A 190 -9.55 -22.64 10.15
CA TYR A 190 -8.40 -23.35 9.62
C TYR A 190 -7.21 -22.39 9.55
N GLY A 191 -6.04 -22.83 9.99
CA GLY A 191 -4.79 -22.12 9.73
C GLY A 191 -4.33 -22.43 8.31
N PHE A 192 -3.96 -21.41 7.56
CA PHE A 192 -3.34 -21.54 6.25
C PHE A 192 -1.83 -21.42 6.41
N ASP A 193 -1.10 -22.40 5.87
CA ASP A 193 0.35 -22.32 5.73
C ASP A 193 0.64 -21.79 4.32
N SER A 194 1.11 -20.55 4.22
CA SER A 194 1.37 -19.86 2.96
C SER A 194 2.65 -20.32 2.24
N ASP A 195 3.48 -21.14 2.87
CA ASP A 195 4.65 -21.76 2.25
C ASP A 195 4.27 -23.10 1.58
N SER A 196 3.57 -23.97 2.32
CA SER A 196 3.12 -25.26 1.77
C SER A 196 1.82 -25.15 0.98
N GLY A 197 1.01 -24.13 1.24
CA GLY A 197 -0.31 -23.92 0.65
C GLY A 197 -1.38 -24.86 1.20
N THR A 198 -1.28 -25.23 2.47
CA THR A 198 -2.15 -26.25 3.08
C THR A 198 -2.97 -25.69 4.24
N LEU A 199 -4.16 -26.25 4.44
CA LEU A 199 -5.05 -25.93 5.55
C LEU A 199 -4.89 -26.95 6.67
N SER A 200 -4.90 -26.44 7.90
CA SER A 200 -4.92 -27.24 9.13
C SER A 200 -6.12 -26.83 9.98
N LEU A 201 -6.90 -27.79 10.48
CA LEU A 201 -8.01 -27.49 11.39
C LEU A 201 -7.46 -26.90 12.70
N ARG A 202 -8.04 -25.76 13.14
CA ARG A 202 -7.79 -25.17 14.45
C ARG A 202 -8.95 -25.37 15.40
N GLN A 203 -10.16 -25.07 14.94
CA GLN A 203 -11.33 -25.01 15.80
C GLN A 203 -12.59 -25.39 15.03
N THR A 204 -13.59 -25.97 15.72
CA THR A 204 -14.95 -26.13 15.22
C THR A 204 -15.94 -25.75 16.32
N ILE A 205 -16.88 -24.84 16.04
CA ILE A 205 -17.88 -24.35 17.00
C ILE A 205 -19.28 -24.44 16.41
N ASN A 206 -20.26 -24.86 17.22
CA ASN A 206 -21.67 -24.90 16.85
C ASN A 206 -22.26 -23.50 16.63
N THR A 207 -22.96 -23.31 15.51
CA THR A 207 -23.59 -22.05 15.12
C THR A 207 -25.00 -21.90 15.70
N THR A 208 -25.59 -22.96 16.24
CA THR A 208 -26.94 -22.97 16.85
C THR A 208 -26.86 -23.27 18.35
N SER A 209 -27.91 -22.93 19.11
CA SER A 209 -28.01 -23.24 20.54
C SER A 209 -28.81 -24.52 20.77
N GLY A 210 -28.27 -25.46 21.57
CA GLY A 210 -28.96 -26.68 22.00
C GLY A 210 -29.29 -27.66 20.86
N ASP A 211 -30.05 -28.70 21.19
CA ASP A 211 -30.63 -29.62 20.23
C ASP A 211 -31.76 -28.92 19.48
N VAL A 212 -31.46 -28.44 18.27
CA VAL A 212 -32.49 -27.88 17.38
C VAL A 212 -33.34 -29.04 16.84
N ASP A 213 -34.60 -29.11 17.27
CA ASP A 213 -35.57 -30.05 16.72
C ASP A 213 -35.78 -29.80 15.21
N GLY A 214 -35.53 -30.83 14.39
CA GLY A 214 -35.78 -30.82 12.95
C GLY A 214 -34.54 -30.66 12.03
N LYS A 215 -34.80 -30.46 10.73
CA LYS A 215 -33.79 -30.40 9.65
C LYS A 215 -33.08 -29.03 9.61
N SER A 216 -32.20 -28.75 10.58
CA SER A 216 -31.32 -27.58 10.56
C SER A 216 -29.97 -27.89 9.89
N SER A 217 -29.45 -26.93 9.13
CA SER A 217 -28.17 -27.05 8.39
C SER A 217 -27.55 -25.68 8.14
N THR A 218 -26.22 -25.55 8.20
CA THR A 218 -25.57 -24.26 7.85
C THR A 218 -25.61 -24.02 6.34
N SER A 219 -25.39 -22.76 5.93
CA SER A 219 -25.38 -22.35 4.53
C SER A 219 -24.12 -21.58 4.16
N HIS A 220 -24.17 -20.26 4.11
CA HIS A 220 -23.08 -19.38 3.68
C HIS A 220 -22.19 -19.01 4.89
N VAL A 221 -20.92 -18.73 4.63
CA VAL A 221 -19.96 -18.14 5.59
C VAL A 221 -19.24 -17.00 4.92
N GLU A 222 -19.06 -15.88 5.62
CA GLU A 222 -18.35 -14.71 5.12
C GLU A 222 -17.60 -14.01 6.26
N VAL A 223 -16.40 -13.53 5.97
CA VAL A 223 -15.58 -12.76 6.91
C VAL A 223 -15.81 -11.27 6.65
N HIS A 224 -15.95 -10.50 7.72
CA HIS A 224 -16.02 -9.05 7.62
C HIS A 224 -14.76 -8.47 6.96
N PRO A 225 -14.86 -7.40 6.14
CA PRO A 225 -13.69 -6.77 5.53
C PRO A 225 -12.60 -6.31 6.50
N SER A 226 -12.95 -5.98 7.75
CA SER A 226 -11.95 -5.65 8.78
C SER A 226 -11.12 -6.85 9.25
N GLY A 227 -11.61 -8.08 9.06
CA GLY A 227 -11.01 -9.29 9.61
C GLY A 227 -11.45 -9.63 11.04
N ASP A 228 -12.29 -8.81 11.67
CA ASP A 228 -12.60 -9.00 13.10
C ASP A 228 -13.77 -9.95 13.35
N PHE A 229 -14.61 -10.21 12.34
CA PHE A 229 -15.86 -10.95 12.52
C PHE A 229 -16.12 -11.98 11.42
N VAL A 230 -16.78 -13.08 11.77
CA VAL A 230 -17.30 -14.10 10.84
C VAL A 230 -18.81 -14.26 11.02
N TYR A 231 -19.53 -14.35 9.90
CA TYR A 231 -20.97 -14.53 9.85
C TYR A 231 -21.30 -15.88 9.22
N VAL A 232 -22.30 -16.59 9.77
CA VAL A 232 -22.69 -17.93 9.28
C VAL A 232 -24.20 -18.11 9.28
N GLY A 233 -24.76 -18.48 8.13
CA GLY A 233 -26.20 -18.68 7.97
C GLY A 233 -26.66 -20.07 8.41
N ASN A 234 -27.84 -20.16 9.04
CA ASN A 234 -28.43 -21.41 9.52
C ASN A 234 -29.85 -21.62 8.95
N ARG A 235 -29.97 -22.54 7.98
CA ARG A 235 -31.24 -22.99 7.40
C ARG A 235 -31.99 -23.87 8.39
N GLY A 236 -33.31 -23.75 8.44
CA GLY A 236 -34.13 -24.44 9.44
C GLY A 236 -34.21 -23.64 10.74
N HIS A 237 -33.07 -23.40 11.41
CA HIS A 237 -33.01 -22.56 12.62
C HIS A 237 -33.39 -21.09 12.33
N GLY A 238 -33.16 -20.61 11.10
CA GLY A 238 -33.62 -19.28 10.67
C GLY A 238 -32.82 -18.14 11.29
N SER A 239 -31.49 -18.26 11.34
CA SER A 239 -30.62 -17.26 12.00
C SER A 239 -29.28 -17.07 11.29
N ILE A 240 -28.66 -15.91 11.49
CA ILE A 240 -27.22 -15.68 11.25
C ILE A 240 -26.47 -15.76 12.60
N ALA A 241 -25.44 -16.60 12.69
CA ALA A 241 -24.51 -16.62 13.81
C ALA A 241 -23.34 -15.69 13.52
N VAL A 242 -22.97 -14.86 14.51
CA VAL A 242 -21.89 -13.86 14.43
C VAL A 242 -20.82 -14.23 15.43
N PHE A 243 -19.57 -14.25 14.98
CA PHE A 243 -18.40 -14.57 15.81
C PHE A 243 -17.37 -13.44 15.72
N ALA A 244 -16.69 -13.13 16.83
CA ALA A 244 -15.43 -12.39 16.83
C ALA A 244 -14.27 -13.32 16.51
N ILE A 245 -13.26 -12.80 15.82
CA ILE A 245 -12.00 -13.46 15.52
C ILE A 245 -10.94 -12.99 16.51
N SER A 246 -10.21 -13.92 17.10
CA SER A 246 -9.01 -13.61 17.87
C SER A 246 -7.88 -13.17 16.93
N HIS A 247 -7.35 -11.96 17.09
CA HIS A 247 -6.21 -11.47 16.30
C HIS A 247 -4.93 -12.28 16.50
N THR A 248 -4.78 -12.97 17.64
CA THR A 248 -3.58 -13.74 17.96
C THR A 248 -3.65 -15.17 17.41
N THR A 249 -4.83 -15.79 17.43
CA THR A 249 -4.98 -17.22 17.16
C THR A 249 -5.86 -17.53 15.94
N GLY A 250 -6.64 -16.56 15.48
CA GLY A 250 -7.68 -16.77 14.46
C GLY A 250 -8.89 -17.58 14.95
N GLU A 251 -8.98 -17.89 16.25
CA GLU A 251 -10.11 -18.64 16.80
C GLU A 251 -11.35 -17.76 16.96
N LEU A 252 -12.52 -18.42 16.89
CA LEU A 252 -13.84 -17.79 16.92
C LEU A 252 -14.42 -17.76 18.33
N SER A 253 -15.13 -16.69 18.65
CA SER A 253 -15.97 -16.58 19.84
C SER A 253 -17.34 -16.03 19.47
N LEU A 254 -18.42 -16.71 19.90
CA LEU A 254 -19.78 -16.33 19.51
C LEU A 254 -20.17 -14.99 20.16
N LEU A 255 -20.64 -14.05 19.32
CA LEU A 255 -21.16 -12.76 19.76
C LEU A 255 -22.69 -12.69 19.73
N GLN A 256 -23.31 -13.28 18.70
CA GLN A 256 -24.74 -13.15 18.47
C GLN A 256 -25.29 -14.33 17.66
N ARG A 257 -26.56 -14.68 17.92
CA ARG A 257 -27.41 -15.44 16.99
C ARG A 257 -28.61 -14.58 16.63
N LYS A 258 -28.61 -13.99 15.44
CA LYS A 258 -29.66 -13.10 14.97
C LYS A 258 -30.72 -13.89 14.22
N SER A 259 -31.92 -14.03 14.78
CA SER A 259 -33.08 -14.57 14.07
C SER A 259 -33.43 -13.71 12.85
N THR A 260 -33.82 -14.35 11.75
CA THR A 260 -34.07 -13.71 10.45
C THR A 260 -35.13 -14.48 9.66
N VAL A 261 -35.03 -14.48 8.33
CA VAL A 261 -35.86 -15.19 7.36
C VAL A 261 -35.90 -16.71 7.53
N THR A 262 -36.95 -17.34 7.00
CA THR A 262 -37.07 -18.80 6.93
C THR A 262 -36.18 -19.35 5.81
N VAL A 263 -35.22 -20.21 6.19
CA VAL A 263 -34.18 -20.78 5.30
C VAL A 263 -33.29 -19.68 4.69
N PRO A 264 -32.40 -19.04 5.50
CA PRO A 264 -31.38 -18.11 5.01
C PRO A 264 -30.34 -18.88 4.19
N ARG A 265 -30.57 -19.02 2.89
CA ARG A 265 -29.71 -19.86 2.02
C ARG A 265 -28.42 -19.15 1.65
N SER A 266 -28.50 -17.85 1.42
CA SER A 266 -27.35 -16.99 1.14
C SER A 266 -27.53 -15.67 1.88
N PHE A 267 -26.42 -15.07 2.24
CA PHE A 267 -26.32 -13.67 2.57
C PHE A 267 -25.03 -13.15 1.92
N SER A 268 -24.86 -11.85 1.88
CA SER A 268 -23.58 -11.24 1.51
C SER A 268 -23.33 -10.00 2.37
N LEU A 269 -22.08 -9.63 2.57
CA LEU A 269 -21.68 -8.39 3.23
C LEU A 269 -21.40 -7.31 2.18
N SER A 270 -21.71 -6.06 2.50
CA SER A 270 -21.32 -4.94 1.66
C SER A 270 -19.80 -4.75 1.66
N PRO A 271 -19.18 -4.20 0.60
CA PRO A 271 -17.71 -4.10 0.51
C PRO A 271 -17.06 -3.32 1.67
N GLY A 272 -17.76 -2.32 2.21
CA GLY A 272 -17.32 -1.55 3.38
C GLY A 272 -17.68 -2.19 4.73
N GLY A 273 -18.38 -3.32 4.72
CA GLY A 273 -18.78 -4.04 5.93
C GLY A 273 -19.86 -3.33 6.75
N ARG A 274 -20.56 -2.32 6.20
CA ARG A 274 -21.61 -1.59 6.94
C ARG A 274 -22.94 -2.33 6.96
N TYR A 275 -23.22 -3.16 5.95
CA TYR A 275 -24.49 -3.87 5.82
C TYR A 275 -24.31 -5.36 5.51
N ALA A 276 -25.26 -6.17 5.96
CA ALA A 276 -25.46 -7.54 5.53
C ALA A 276 -26.87 -7.71 4.98
N VAL A 277 -27.03 -8.36 3.81
CA VAL A 277 -28.34 -8.67 3.25
C VAL A 277 -28.53 -10.18 3.20
N VAL A 278 -29.66 -10.66 3.73
CA VAL A 278 -29.97 -12.08 3.88
C VAL A 278 -31.17 -12.46 3.00
N ALA A 279 -31.03 -13.53 2.19
CA ALA A 279 -32.09 -14.05 1.33
C ALA A 279 -32.82 -15.23 1.98
N GLY A 280 -34.12 -15.06 2.15
CA GLY A 280 -35.04 -16.07 2.68
C GLY A 280 -35.61 -16.94 1.57
N GLN A 281 -35.01 -18.10 1.32
CA GLN A 281 -35.39 -18.97 0.22
C GLN A 281 -36.87 -19.40 0.30
N ARG A 282 -37.40 -19.66 1.51
CA ARG A 282 -38.79 -20.10 1.70
C ARG A 282 -39.75 -18.96 2.03
N SER A 283 -39.26 -17.89 2.65
CA SER A 283 -40.09 -16.73 2.97
C SER A 283 -40.26 -15.76 1.80
N ASN A 284 -39.47 -15.88 0.72
CA ASN A 284 -39.44 -14.95 -0.40
C ASN A 284 -39.18 -13.50 0.04
N LYS A 285 -38.20 -13.32 0.94
CA LYS A 285 -37.83 -12.02 1.50
C LYS A 285 -36.33 -11.77 1.41
N LEU A 286 -35.98 -10.50 1.28
CA LEU A 286 -34.66 -9.98 1.65
C LEU A 286 -34.79 -9.23 2.98
N VAL A 287 -33.78 -9.37 3.83
CA VAL A 287 -33.65 -8.58 5.05
C VAL A 287 -32.28 -7.95 5.08
N CYS A 288 -32.23 -6.63 5.25
CA CYS A 288 -31.02 -5.85 5.43
C CYS A 288 -30.73 -5.66 6.92
N TYR A 289 -29.46 -5.77 7.27
CA TYR A 289 -28.94 -5.52 8.60
C TYR A 289 -27.82 -4.50 8.53
N ALA A 290 -27.83 -3.50 9.41
CA ALA A 290 -26.64 -2.74 9.73
C ALA A 290 -25.71 -3.58 10.61
N ILE A 291 -24.41 -3.52 10.32
CA ILE A 291 -23.36 -4.14 11.11
C ILE A 291 -22.80 -3.09 12.04
N ARG A 292 -22.92 -3.34 13.35
CA ARG A 292 -22.35 -2.46 14.37
C ARG A 292 -20.84 -2.64 14.48
N GLN A 293 -20.17 -1.69 15.12
CA GLN A 293 -18.75 -1.77 15.42
C GLN A 293 -18.35 -3.02 16.23
N ASP A 294 -19.27 -3.57 17.03
CA ASP A 294 -19.08 -4.83 17.76
C ASP A 294 -19.46 -6.08 16.93
N GLY A 295 -19.62 -5.94 15.62
CA GLY A 295 -19.98 -6.99 14.66
C GLY A 295 -21.44 -7.42 14.69
N LYS A 296 -22.25 -6.95 15.64
CA LYS A 296 -23.64 -7.40 15.78
C LYS A 296 -24.56 -6.82 14.70
N LEU A 297 -25.52 -7.64 14.29
CA LEU A 297 -26.52 -7.31 13.28
C LEU A 297 -27.75 -6.65 13.90
N VAL A 298 -28.12 -5.48 13.36
CA VAL A 298 -29.36 -4.75 13.67
C VAL A 298 -30.19 -4.65 12.39
N GLU A 299 -31.45 -5.10 12.45
CA GLU A 299 -32.32 -5.11 11.26
C GLU A 299 -32.66 -3.67 10.89
N THR A 300 -32.51 -3.34 9.61
CA THR A 300 -32.79 -2.00 9.09
C THR A 300 -33.99 -2.00 8.16
N ASP A 301 -34.15 -3.06 7.35
CA ASP A 301 -35.25 -3.14 6.39
C ASP A 301 -35.55 -4.58 5.96
N SER A 302 -36.76 -4.81 5.45
CA SER A 302 -37.16 -6.07 4.84
C SER A 302 -38.13 -5.84 3.69
N VAL A 303 -37.85 -6.50 2.56
CA VAL A 303 -38.67 -6.43 1.35
C VAL A 303 -39.06 -7.82 0.86
N ASP A 304 -40.27 -7.92 0.30
CA ASP A 304 -40.70 -9.12 -0.43
C ASP A 304 -40.02 -9.19 -1.79
N THR A 305 -39.66 -10.40 -2.22
CA THR A 305 -39.01 -10.65 -3.51
C THR A 305 -39.89 -11.49 -4.43
N GLY A 306 -39.35 -11.82 -5.62
CA GLY A 306 -39.81 -12.97 -6.37
C GLY A 306 -39.69 -14.29 -5.59
N LYS A 307 -40.11 -15.39 -6.22
CA LYS A 307 -40.11 -16.72 -5.59
C LYS A 307 -38.68 -17.26 -5.46
N THR A 308 -38.36 -17.83 -4.30
CA THR A 308 -37.13 -18.60 -4.06
C THR A 308 -35.83 -17.81 -4.29
N PRO A 309 -35.61 -16.66 -3.62
CA PRO A 309 -34.33 -15.97 -3.69
C PRO A 309 -33.21 -16.94 -3.24
N TRP A 310 -32.17 -17.07 -4.06
CA TRP A 310 -31.19 -18.17 -3.94
C TRP A 310 -29.79 -17.72 -3.60
N TRP A 311 -29.34 -16.61 -4.19
CA TRP A 311 -28.00 -16.05 -4.03
C TRP A 311 -28.07 -14.53 -3.86
N ILE A 312 -27.10 -13.97 -3.15
CA ILE A 312 -26.87 -12.53 -3.04
C ILE A 312 -25.39 -12.32 -3.37
N SER A 313 -25.10 -11.31 -4.17
CA SER A 313 -23.75 -10.82 -4.41
C SER A 313 -23.79 -9.29 -4.31
N PHE A 314 -22.93 -8.71 -3.49
CA PHE A 314 -22.65 -7.29 -3.56
C PHE A 314 -21.72 -7.01 -4.74
N SER A 315 -22.00 -5.93 -5.47
CA SER A 315 -21.01 -5.38 -6.38
C SER A 315 -19.82 -4.87 -5.56
N PRO A 316 -18.58 -5.18 -5.94
CA PRO A 316 -17.39 -4.61 -5.29
C PRO A 316 -17.23 -3.12 -5.57
N MET A 317 -18.03 -2.55 -6.49
CA MET A 317 -18.18 -1.10 -6.59
C MET A 317 -18.70 -0.58 -5.24
N HIS A 318 -17.92 0.30 -4.60
CA HIS A 318 -18.21 0.84 -3.27
C HIS A 318 -19.67 1.32 -3.12
N GLU A 319 -20.21 1.13 -1.91
CA GLU A 319 -21.57 1.46 -1.49
C GLU A 319 -22.03 2.84 -1.99
N GLN A 320 -22.87 2.85 -3.02
CA GLN A 320 -23.71 4.01 -3.32
C GLN A 320 -24.76 4.13 -2.21
N SER A 321 -24.50 4.95 -1.20
CA SER A 321 -25.46 5.25 -0.15
C SER A 321 -26.45 6.32 -0.65
N ASN A 322 -27.68 5.92 -0.95
CA ASN A 322 -28.79 6.85 -1.16
C ASN A 322 -29.16 7.48 0.21
N GLU A 323 -28.69 8.68 0.56
CA GLU A 323 -29.45 9.58 1.47
C GLU A 323 -30.10 10.69 0.65
N PRO A 324 -31.26 11.20 1.09
CA PRO A 324 -31.74 12.47 0.60
C PRO A 324 -30.81 13.58 1.10
N ASN A 325 -29.90 14.01 0.21
CA ASN A 325 -29.23 15.31 0.19
C ASN A 325 -28.47 15.72 1.47
N THR A 326 -27.25 15.20 1.64
CA THR A 326 -26.05 16.04 1.85
C THR A 326 -24.81 15.37 1.23
N SER A 327 -24.51 15.77 -0.01
CA SER A 327 -23.19 15.80 -0.66
C SER A 327 -22.13 14.76 -0.24
N VAL A 328 -22.22 13.51 -0.69
CA VAL A 328 -21.05 12.66 -0.94
C VAL A 328 -21.37 11.66 -2.06
N SER A 329 -21.02 11.98 -3.30
CA SER A 329 -20.99 11.00 -4.38
C SER A 329 -19.73 10.14 -4.26
N GLN A 330 -19.87 8.85 -4.02
CA GLN A 330 -18.77 7.91 -4.22
C GLN A 330 -18.65 7.60 -5.72
N HIS A 331 -17.57 8.12 -6.30
CA HIS A 331 -17.21 8.04 -7.70
C HIS A 331 -16.74 6.64 -8.05
N ARG A 332 -17.47 5.97 -8.94
CA ARG A 332 -17.20 4.60 -9.39
C ARG A 332 -15.78 4.50 -9.98
N GLY A 333 -14.84 3.95 -9.21
CA GLY A 333 -13.45 3.73 -9.62
C GLY A 333 -12.46 4.81 -9.17
N LEU A 334 -12.91 5.95 -8.64
CA LEU A 334 -12.02 7.01 -8.15
C LEU A 334 -11.65 6.80 -6.69
N SER A 335 -10.35 6.82 -6.40
CA SER A 335 -9.78 6.56 -5.08
C SER A 335 -8.46 7.30 -4.87
N LEU A 336 -7.91 7.20 -3.66
CA LEU A 336 -6.61 7.74 -3.27
C LEU A 336 -5.60 6.60 -3.07
N GLY A 337 -5.31 5.85 -4.13
CA GLY A 337 -4.50 4.61 -4.07
C GLY A 337 -3.03 4.80 -3.68
N GLN A 338 -2.52 6.03 -3.66
CA GLN A 338 -1.22 6.41 -3.10
C GLN A 338 -1.36 7.24 -1.81
N GLY A 339 -2.58 7.32 -1.27
CA GLY A 339 -2.90 8.11 -0.09
C GLY A 339 -2.79 9.61 -0.32
N THR A 340 -2.76 10.31 0.81
CA THR A 340 -2.54 11.75 0.91
C THR A 340 -1.31 11.95 1.79
N MET A 341 -0.43 12.87 1.41
CA MET A 341 0.80 13.16 2.13
C MET A 341 1.01 14.66 2.30
N SER A 342 1.76 15.02 3.35
CA SER A 342 2.24 16.38 3.60
C SER A 342 3.75 16.49 3.41
N GLY A 343 4.22 17.62 2.89
CA GLY A 343 5.65 17.92 2.75
C GLY A 343 5.93 19.40 2.95
N GLU A 344 7.22 19.75 2.99
CA GLU A 344 7.70 21.13 3.17
C GLU A 344 6.99 21.89 4.30
N VAL A 345 6.80 21.22 5.44
CA VAL A 345 6.22 21.86 6.61
C VAL A 345 7.16 22.94 7.13
N THR A 346 6.62 24.07 7.56
CA THR A 346 7.36 25.16 8.21
C THR A 346 6.65 25.51 9.51
N GLU A 347 7.11 26.56 10.18
CA GLU A 347 6.41 27.14 11.33
C GLU A 347 5.03 27.71 10.97
N SER A 348 4.74 27.98 9.69
CA SER A 348 3.49 28.63 9.28
C SER A 348 2.85 28.11 7.99
N SER A 349 3.40 27.06 7.40
CA SER A 349 2.90 26.51 6.13
C SER A 349 3.12 25.00 5.99
N VAL A 350 2.41 24.38 5.05
CA VAL A 350 2.64 22.99 4.61
C VAL A 350 2.19 22.81 3.16
N LEU A 351 2.85 21.94 2.40
CA LEU A 351 2.34 21.43 1.13
C LEU A 351 1.56 20.15 1.38
N LEU A 352 0.29 20.11 0.93
CA LEU A 352 -0.52 18.90 0.92
C LEU A 352 -0.61 18.37 -0.50
N GLN A 353 -0.50 17.04 -0.67
CA GLN A 353 -0.56 16.38 -1.96
C GLN A 353 -1.39 15.10 -1.92
N THR A 354 -2.10 14.85 -3.00
CA THR A 354 -2.77 13.57 -3.28
C THR A 354 -2.69 13.26 -4.77
N ARG A 355 -2.93 12.00 -5.14
CA ARG A 355 -3.17 11.59 -6.53
C ARG A 355 -4.52 10.90 -6.65
N LEU A 356 -5.31 11.29 -7.66
CA LEU A 356 -6.58 10.63 -7.96
C LEU A 356 -6.35 9.42 -8.85
N THR A 357 -6.90 8.27 -8.46
CA THR A 357 -6.54 6.95 -9.03
C THR A 357 -7.75 6.05 -9.29
N GLN A 358 -7.62 5.16 -10.27
CA GLN A 358 -8.62 4.18 -10.73
C GLN A 358 -8.74 2.93 -9.82
N GLY A 359 -8.25 3.03 -8.58
CA GLY A 359 -8.25 1.96 -7.58
C GLY A 359 -7.04 2.07 -6.67
N THR A 360 -6.88 1.08 -5.79
CA THR A 360 -5.78 1.02 -4.81
C THR A 360 -4.73 -0.05 -5.13
N THR A 361 -4.91 -0.77 -6.24
CA THR A 361 -4.05 -1.89 -6.65
C THR A 361 -3.44 -1.66 -8.02
N LEU A 362 -2.22 -2.12 -8.21
CA LEU A 362 -1.58 -2.15 -9.51
C LEU A 362 -2.36 -3.05 -10.48
N ASN A 363 -2.44 -2.64 -11.75
CA ASN A 363 -3.03 -3.43 -12.82
C ASN A 363 -2.07 -4.56 -13.29
N SER A 364 -2.49 -5.34 -14.29
CA SER A 364 -1.67 -6.42 -14.88
C SER A 364 -0.36 -5.93 -15.50
N HIS A 365 -0.28 -4.66 -15.84
CA HIS A 365 0.92 -3.98 -16.31
C HIS A 365 1.62 -3.27 -15.15
N GLY A 366 1.46 -3.69 -13.90
CA GLY A 366 2.14 -3.14 -12.72
C GLY A 366 2.01 -1.63 -12.55
N ASP A 367 0.88 -1.04 -12.96
CA ASP A 367 0.65 0.40 -12.91
C ASP A 367 -0.60 0.76 -12.09
N LEU A 368 -0.56 1.90 -11.40
CA LEU A 368 -1.72 2.45 -10.70
C LEU A 368 -2.31 3.59 -11.54
N LEU A 369 -3.32 3.25 -12.34
CA LEU A 369 -3.91 4.18 -13.28
C LEU A 369 -4.49 5.41 -12.57
N GLY A 370 -4.26 6.59 -13.13
CA GLY A 370 -4.85 7.84 -12.64
C GLY A 370 -6.33 7.96 -13.00
N TYR A 371 -7.06 8.81 -12.28
CA TYR A 371 -8.48 9.06 -12.51
C TYR A 371 -8.74 10.56 -12.65
N PRO A 372 -9.35 11.02 -13.77
CA PRO A 372 -9.69 12.43 -13.95
C PRO A 372 -10.80 12.85 -12.99
N GLY A 373 -10.59 13.94 -12.26
CA GLY A 373 -11.58 14.44 -11.31
C GLY A 373 -11.14 15.79 -10.78
N ILE A 374 -11.65 16.14 -9.61
CA ILE A 374 -11.29 17.32 -8.87
C ILE A 374 -11.00 16.96 -7.41
N ALA A 375 -10.14 17.73 -6.77
CA ALA A 375 -9.90 17.61 -5.34
C ALA A 375 -9.56 18.96 -4.71
N CYS A 376 -9.80 19.07 -3.42
CA CYS A 376 -9.23 20.08 -2.54
C CYS A 376 -8.84 19.44 -1.20
N PHE A 377 -8.21 20.22 -0.33
CA PHE A 377 -7.87 19.81 1.02
C PHE A 377 -8.71 20.59 2.02
N GLU A 378 -9.22 19.89 3.02
CA GLU A 378 -9.86 20.47 4.19
C GLU A 378 -8.97 20.23 5.40
N TRP A 379 -8.76 21.24 6.25
CA TRP A 379 -7.91 21.11 7.44
C TRP A 379 -8.45 21.90 8.64
N SER A 380 -8.10 21.46 9.84
CA SER A 380 -8.44 22.11 11.10
C SER A 380 -7.42 21.77 12.20
N ALA A 381 -7.38 22.58 13.26
CA ALA A 381 -6.62 22.23 14.47
C ALA A 381 -7.34 21.17 15.35
N SER A 382 -8.59 20.83 15.00
CA SER A 382 -9.39 19.80 15.67
C SER A 382 -9.70 18.64 14.71
N GLU A 383 -9.61 17.41 15.22
CA GLU A 383 -9.82 16.18 14.44
C GLU A 383 -11.28 16.03 13.96
N ASP A 384 -12.22 16.69 14.62
CA ASP A 384 -13.63 16.71 14.22
C ASP A 384 -13.95 17.67 13.06
N PHE A 385 -12.96 18.45 12.60
CA PHE A 385 -13.10 19.44 11.54
C PHE A 385 -14.16 20.53 11.82
N ALA A 386 -14.50 20.80 13.10
CA ALA A 386 -15.56 21.75 13.46
C ALA A 386 -15.32 23.18 12.94
N ALA A 387 -14.06 23.61 12.87
CA ALA A 387 -13.64 24.91 12.32
C ALA A 387 -12.69 24.72 11.14
N ALA A 388 -13.08 23.89 10.17
CA ALA A 388 -12.22 23.57 9.05
C ALA A 388 -12.15 24.68 8.00
N VAL A 389 -10.98 24.80 7.37
CA VAL A 389 -10.71 25.65 6.21
C VAL A 389 -10.47 24.75 5.00
N ARG A 390 -10.79 25.24 3.80
CA ARG A 390 -10.61 24.50 2.55
C ARG A 390 -9.70 25.23 1.58
N SER A 391 -8.91 24.45 0.84
CA SER A 391 -8.15 24.97 -0.29
C SER A 391 -9.08 25.16 -1.49
N PRO A 392 -8.67 25.92 -2.51
CA PRO A 392 -9.36 25.93 -3.79
C PRO A 392 -9.48 24.52 -4.37
N LEU A 393 -10.59 24.26 -5.08
CA LEU A 393 -10.75 23.06 -5.89
C LEU A 393 -9.82 23.08 -7.10
N GLN A 394 -9.20 21.94 -7.37
CA GLN A 394 -8.27 21.76 -8.47
C GLN A 394 -8.64 20.51 -9.27
N SER A 395 -8.43 20.55 -10.58
CA SER A 395 -8.62 19.38 -11.44
C SER A 395 -7.41 18.46 -11.39
N ALA A 396 -7.65 17.17 -11.20
CA ALA A 396 -6.68 16.12 -11.38
C ALA A 396 -6.64 15.73 -12.87
N VAL A 397 -5.57 16.12 -13.57
CA VAL A 397 -5.46 15.98 -15.03
C VAL A 397 -4.31 15.04 -15.43
N PRO A 398 -4.42 14.27 -16.53
CA PRO A 398 -3.38 13.33 -16.97
C PRO A 398 -2.00 13.96 -17.19
N GLU A 399 -1.97 15.23 -17.61
CA GLU A 399 -0.74 15.98 -17.89
C GLU A 399 0.12 16.14 -16.63
N ARG A 400 -0.51 16.19 -15.45
CA ARG A 400 0.14 16.26 -14.13
C ARG A 400 -0.05 14.97 -13.33
N ASP A 401 -0.19 13.86 -14.03
CA ASP A 401 -0.40 12.53 -13.46
C ASP A 401 -1.55 12.46 -12.44
N HIS A 402 -2.58 13.28 -12.62
CA HIS A 402 -3.73 13.35 -11.71
C HIS A 402 -3.36 13.73 -10.26
N ILE A 403 -2.21 14.37 -10.07
CA ILE A 403 -1.75 14.89 -8.78
C ILE A 403 -2.43 16.24 -8.54
N VAL A 404 -2.91 16.42 -7.30
CA VAL A 404 -3.43 17.69 -6.78
C VAL A 404 -2.59 18.09 -5.59
N ARG A 405 -2.16 19.36 -5.55
CA ARG A 405 -1.26 19.88 -4.52
C ARG A 405 -1.67 21.27 -4.07
N SER A 406 -1.69 21.54 -2.77
CA SER A 406 -2.00 22.87 -2.22
C SER A 406 -1.00 23.29 -1.17
N LEU A 407 -0.55 24.55 -1.25
CA LEU A 407 0.17 25.21 -0.16
C LEU A 407 -0.85 25.81 0.81
N LEU A 408 -0.77 25.40 2.07
CA LEU A 408 -1.46 26.02 3.19
C LEU A 408 -0.50 26.99 3.86
N SER A 409 -0.97 28.17 4.22
CA SER A 409 -0.18 29.22 4.87
C SER A 409 -0.95 29.89 5.99
N GLY A 410 -0.26 30.67 6.82
CA GLY A 410 -0.86 31.33 7.98
C GLY A 410 -1.22 30.37 9.12
N LEU A 411 -0.54 29.22 9.17
CA LEU A 411 -0.68 28.26 10.27
C LEU A 411 0.05 28.78 11.51
N MET A 412 -0.36 28.30 12.68
CA MET A 412 0.32 28.59 13.93
C MET A 412 1.56 27.71 14.06
N PRO A 413 2.70 28.24 14.53
CA PRO A 413 3.88 27.45 14.89
C PRO A 413 3.57 26.38 15.93
N ASP A 414 4.34 25.30 15.90
CA ASP A 414 4.29 24.21 16.87
C ASP A 414 2.87 23.65 17.17
N THR A 415 2.05 23.53 16.13
CA THR A 415 0.64 23.20 16.26
C THR A 415 0.31 21.97 15.41
N LYS A 416 -0.37 20.99 16.03
CA LYS A 416 -0.90 19.84 15.32
C LYS A 416 -2.16 20.22 14.53
N TYR A 417 -2.19 19.86 13.26
CA TYR A 417 -3.33 20.01 12.38
C TYR A 417 -3.77 18.65 11.84
N TYR A 418 -5.08 18.53 11.64
CA TYR A 418 -5.71 17.42 10.95
C TYR A 418 -6.16 17.89 9.58
N TYR A 419 -5.97 17.06 8.57
CA TYR A 419 -6.36 17.37 7.20
C TYR A 419 -6.93 16.15 6.50
N ARG A 420 -7.73 16.37 5.45
CA ARG A 420 -8.20 15.31 4.56
C ARG A 420 -8.38 15.86 3.16
N THR A 421 -8.24 14.99 2.17
CA THR A 421 -8.61 15.31 0.79
C THR A 421 -10.13 15.23 0.65
N LEU A 422 -10.75 16.25 0.06
CA LEU A 422 -12.10 16.17 -0.49
C LEU A 422 -11.97 15.98 -2.00
N TYR A 423 -12.52 14.92 -2.58
CA TYR A 423 -12.31 14.58 -3.99
C TYR A 423 -13.54 14.02 -4.67
N GLY A 424 -13.63 14.23 -5.99
CA GLY A 424 -14.70 13.67 -6.80
C GLY A 424 -14.61 13.94 -8.29
N GLU A 425 -15.54 13.43 -9.10
CA GLU A 425 -15.65 13.76 -10.53
C GLU A 425 -16.09 15.21 -10.77
N SER A 426 -16.84 15.83 -9.86
CA SER A 426 -17.30 17.22 -9.99
C SER A 426 -17.50 17.92 -8.63
N SER A 427 -17.65 19.26 -8.65
CA SER A 427 -17.69 20.14 -7.46
C SER A 427 -18.85 19.86 -6.53
N ASP A 428 -19.94 19.35 -7.09
CA ASP A 428 -21.19 19.10 -6.36
C ASP A 428 -21.17 17.71 -5.67
N GLN A 429 -20.04 17.03 -5.80
CA GLN A 429 -19.91 15.60 -5.70
C GLN A 429 -18.58 15.25 -5.00
N LEU A 430 -18.26 15.87 -3.88
CA LEU A 430 -16.99 15.60 -3.17
C LEU A 430 -17.18 14.57 -2.06
N SER A 431 -16.23 13.64 -1.95
CA SER A 431 -16.06 12.68 -0.85
C SER A 431 -14.86 13.02 0.00
N GLY A 432 -14.99 12.87 1.33
CA GLY A 432 -13.86 12.96 2.24
C GLY A 432 -13.01 11.68 2.21
N GLY A 433 -11.71 11.85 2.00
CA GLY A 433 -10.70 10.81 2.20
C GLY A 433 -10.37 10.59 3.67
N PRO A 434 -9.41 9.70 3.96
CA PRO A 434 -8.94 9.45 5.32
C PRO A 434 -8.45 10.73 6.01
N VAL A 435 -8.67 10.81 7.33
CA VAL A 435 -8.08 11.86 8.16
C VAL A 435 -6.58 11.59 8.28
N CYS A 436 -5.82 12.65 8.02
CA CYS A 436 -4.37 12.72 8.04
C CYS A 436 -3.94 13.78 9.05
N SER A 437 -2.67 13.81 9.46
CA SER A 437 -2.18 14.83 10.39
C SER A 437 -0.75 15.28 10.08
N PHE A 438 -0.42 16.48 10.55
CA PHE A 438 0.94 17.01 10.58
C PHE A 438 1.09 17.96 11.77
N GLN A 439 2.33 18.27 12.14
CA GLN A 439 2.64 19.32 13.10
C GLN A 439 3.50 20.37 12.40
N THR A 440 3.11 21.65 12.51
CA THR A 440 3.98 22.76 12.08
C THR A 440 5.24 22.79 12.92
N LEU A 441 6.35 23.20 12.31
CA LEU A 441 7.62 23.26 13.01
C LEU A 441 7.60 24.30 14.13
N PRO A 442 8.38 24.12 15.21
CA PRO A 442 8.57 25.16 16.24
C PRO A 442 9.06 26.49 15.67
N GLY A 443 9.95 26.44 14.68
CA GLY A 443 10.53 27.66 14.10
C GLY A 443 11.60 28.29 14.99
N LYS A 444 12.16 29.41 14.55
CA LYS A 444 13.34 30.02 15.22
C LYS A 444 13.09 30.52 16.64
N ASP A 445 11.84 30.81 17.00
CA ASP A 445 11.49 31.49 18.24
C ASP A 445 11.04 30.52 19.36
N ILE A 446 10.90 29.22 19.05
CA ILE A 446 10.44 28.20 20.01
C ILE A 446 11.59 27.22 20.32
N ASP A 447 11.81 27.04 21.62
CA ASP A 447 12.85 26.20 22.19
C ASP A 447 12.24 24.94 22.80
N ARG A 448 12.26 23.85 22.03
CA ARG A 448 11.92 22.52 22.51
C ARG A 448 12.69 21.45 21.74
N PRO A 449 12.85 20.25 22.34
CA PRO A 449 13.44 19.13 21.63
C PRO A 449 12.64 18.76 20.39
N VAL A 450 13.34 18.33 19.33
CA VAL A 450 12.77 17.84 18.09
C VAL A 450 13.38 16.50 17.70
N GLU A 451 12.58 15.64 17.07
CA GLU A 451 12.97 14.29 16.68
C GLU A 451 12.50 13.98 15.25
N PHE A 452 13.42 13.55 14.40
CA PHE A 452 13.11 13.23 13.00
C PHE A 452 13.94 12.08 12.48
N ILE A 453 13.48 11.50 11.36
CA ILE A 453 14.10 10.33 10.73
C ILE A 453 14.68 10.68 9.37
N ILE A 454 15.79 10.03 9.01
CA ILE A 454 16.44 10.17 7.72
C ILE A 454 16.63 8.79 7.09
N GLY A 455 16.26 8.63 5.82
CA GLY A 455 16.41 7.37 5.05
C GLY A 455 16.65 7.60 3.55
N SER A 456 17.09 6.55 2.85
CA SER A 456 17.45 6.61 1.42
C SER A 456 17.35 5.24 0.73
N CYS A 457 17.55 5.23 -0.60
CA CYS A 457 17.85 4.03 -1.38
C CYS A 457 16.80 2.93 -1.26
N MET A 458 15.56 3.30 -1.55
CA MET A 458 14.36 2.47 -1.43
C MET A 458 14.17 1.60 -2.68
N ASN A 459 15.09 0.66 -2.93
CA ASN A 459 15.09 -0.08 -4.19
C ASN A 459 13.95 -1.12 -4.25
N TYR A 460 12.84 -0.73 -4.89
CA TYR A 460 11.66 -1.56 -5.11
C TYR A 460 12.00 -2.94 -5.66
N VAL A 461 12.83 -3.00 -6.71
CA VAL A 461 13.12 -4.27 -7.38
C VAL A 461 13.92 -5.21 -6.50
N LYS A 462 14.93 -4.69 -5.79
CA LYS A 462 15.70 -5.53 -4.87
C LYS A 462 14.85 -6.03 -3.71
N PHE A 463 13.96 -5.20 -3.20
CA PHE A 463 13.01 -5.59 -2.16
C PHE A 463 12.02 -6.67 -2.65
N MET A 464 11.42 -6.48 -3.82
CA MET A 464 10.38 -7.39 -4.33
C MET A 464 10.95 -8.71 -4.86
N HIS A 465 12.10 -8.67 -5.53
CA HIS A 465 12.62 -9.78 -6.32
C HIS A 465 13.95 -10.34 -5.81
N GLY A 466 14.53 -9.75 -4.76
CA GLY A 466 15.87 -10.08 -4.29
C GLY A 466 16.95 -9.39 -5.12
N ARG A 467 18.21 -9.82 -4.96
CA ARG A 467 19.35 -9.01 -5.46
C ARG A 467 19.63 -9.19 -6.94
N ALA A 468 19.86 -8.07 -7.61
CA ALA A 468 20.59 -7.96 -8.87
C ALA A 468 21.62 -6.83 -8.75
N GLY A 469 22.88 -7.07 -9.15
CA GLY A 469 24.00 -6.13 -9.01
C GLY A 469 24.89 -6.35 -7.78
N ASN A 470 25.70 -5.35 -7.40
CA ASN A 470 26.73 -5.44 -6.34
C ASN A 470 26.18 -5.42 -4.89
N ALA A 471 24.88 -5.67 -4.68
CA ALA A 471 24.31 -5.73 -3.33
C ALA A 471 24.71 -7.02 -2.61
N SER A 472 25.07 -6.91 -1.33
CA SER A 472 25.53 -8.04 -0.52
C SER A 472 24.69 -8.34 0.72
N GLY A 473 23.64 -7.57 1.04
CA GLY A 473 22.82 -7.74 2.25
C GLY A 473 21.58 -8.64 2.17
N PRO A 474 21.29 -9.40 3.25
CA PRO A 474 20.49 -10.63 3.23
C PRO A 474 19.11 -10.47 2.58
N LEU A 475 18.54 -11.58 2.07
CA LEU A 475 17.15 -11.60 1.60
C LEU A 475 16.24 -11.85 2.80
N THR A 476 15.70 -10.79 3.39
CA THR A 476 14.93 -10.84 4.64
C THR A 476 13.47 -10.41 4.45
N ALA A 477 13.13 -9.77 3.33
CA ALA A 477 11.76 -9.41 2.99
C ALA A 477 10.87 -10.64 2.80
N THR A 478 9.92 -10.80 3.71
CA THR A 478 8.91 -11.87 3.67
C THR A 478 7.88 -11.60 2.56
N LYS A 479 7.03 -12.60 2.23
CA LYS A 479 5.88 -12.39 1.33
C LYS A 479 4.95 -11.28 1.83
N GLU A 480 4.77 -11.19 3.15
CA GLU A 480 3.94 -10.15 3.77
C GLU A 480 4.60 -8.78 3.67
N ASP A 481 5.92 -8.69 3.86
CA ASP A 481 6.65 -7.44 3.65
C ASP A 481 6.50 -6.95 2.20
N LYS A 482 6.61 -7.85 1.21
CA LYS A 482 6.38 -7.52 -0.20
C LYS A 482 4.96 -7.06 -0.51
N ARG A 483 3.98 -7.45 0.30
CA ARG A 483 2.59 -6.99 0.19
C ARG A 483 2.40 -5.62 0.85
N LEU A 484 2.99 -5.41 2.02
CA LEU A 484 2.80 -4.22 2.85
C LEU A 484 3.75 -3.07 2.52
N GLY A 485 4.90 -3.35 1.92
CA GLY A 485 6.01 -2.43 1.71
C GLY A 485 7.11 -2.58 2.76
N PHE A 486 8.12 -1.70 2.68
CA PHE A 486 9.34 -1.77 3.47
C PHE A 486 9.05 -1.79 4.98
N PRO A 487 9.55 -2.80 5.74
CA PRO A 487 9.38 -2.89 7.19
C PRO A 487 9.84 -1.65 7.95
N ALA A 488 10.87 -0.97 7.45
CA ALA A 488 11.42 0.24 8.04
C ALA A 488 10.34 1.32 8.27
N PHE A 489 9.34 1.46 7.39
CA PHE A 489 8.28 2.47 7.61
C PHE A 489 7.40 2.16 8.83
N GLU A 490 7.20 0.88 9.14
CA GLU A 490 6.49 0.48 10.36
C GLU A 490 7.35 0.76 11.60
N ALA A 491 8.65 0.44 11.55
CA ALA A 491 9.60 0.73 12.61
C ALA A 491 9.74 2.25 12.86
N MET A 492 9.92 3.04 11.81
CA MET A 492 10.00 4.50 11.88
C MET A 492 8.70 5.09 12.45
N LYS A 493 7.53 4.55 12.10
CA LYS A 493 6.24 5.02 12.66
C LYS A 493 6.17 4.84 14.18
N GLN A 494 6.72 3.76 14.72
CA GLN A 494 6.72 3.50 16.16
C GLN A 494 7.57 4.50 16.95
N LEU A 495 8.54 5.14 16.29
CA LEU A 495 9.37 6.21 16.87
C LEU A 495 8.66 7.57 16.89
N ALA A 496 7.48 7.68 16.26
CA ALA A 496 6.66 8.89 16.21
C ALA A 496 7.42 10.19 15.84
N PRO A 497 8.17 10.21 14.72
CA PRO A 497 8.95 11.37 14.34
C PRO A 497 8.09 12.56 13.91
N GLU A 498 8.62 13.77 14.08
CA GLU A 498 7.96 14.99 13.61
C GLU A 498 7.94 15.10 12.08
N PHE A 499 8.97 14.56 11.43
CA PHE A 499 9.07 14.48 9.98
C PHE A 499 10.10 13.44 9.53
N PHE A 500 10.06 13.14 8.24
CA PHE A 500 11.00 12.28 7.54
C PHE A 500 11.82 13.08 6.51
N VAL A 501 13.10 12.75 6.35
CA VAL A 501 13.95 13.26 5.28
C VAL A 501 14.40 12.11 4.38
N GLY A 502 13.98 12.12 3.12
CA GLY A 502 14.47 11.21 2.09
C GLY A 502 15.66 11.82 1.37
N THR A 503 16.85 11.20 1.47
CA THR A 503 18.08 11.78 0.89
C THR A 503 18.27 11.48 -0.60
N GLY A 504 17.36 10.74 -1.22
CA GLY A 504 17.40 10.37 -2.63
C GLY A 504 17.32 8.86 -2.83
N ASP A 505 17.33 8.45 -4.09
CA ASP A 505 16.99 7.09 -4.52
C ASP A 505 15.64 6.63 -3.98
N VAL A 506 14.65 7.51 -4.13
CA VAL A 506 13.26 7.24 -3.74
C VAL A 506 12.63 6.19 -4.65
N VAL A 507 12.98 6.23 -5.94
CA VAL A 507 12.61 5.24 -6.95
C VAL A 507 13.81 4.91 -7.84
N TYR A 508 13.73 3.81 -8.59
CA TYR A 508 14.77 3.36 -9.50
C TYR A 508 14.21 3.13 -10.90
N TYR A 509 14.65 3.93 -11.89
CA TYR A 509 14.20 3.79 -13.28
C TYR A 509 14.97 2.72 -14.06
N ASP A 510 16.19 2.38 -13.67
CA ASP A 510 17.12 1.51 -14.39
C ASP A 510 17.22 0.10 -13.80
N ASN A 511 16.07 -0.51 -13.50
CA ASN A 511 16.04 -1.85 -12.93
C ASN A 511 16.19 -2.95 -14.01
N PRO A 512 16.71 -4.14 -13.66
CA PRO A 512 17.01 -5.21 -14.63
C PRO A 512 15.79 -5.86 -15.28
N PHE A 513 14.60 -5.70 -14.71
CA PHE A 513 13.36 -6.26 -15.27
C PHE A 513 12.68 -5.30 -16.25
N ARG A 514 12.80 -3.99 -16.01
CA ARG A 514 12.22 -2.92 -16.81
C ARG A 514 13.04 -1.64 -16.65
N VAL A 515 13.72 -1.23 -17.70
CA VAL A 515 14.35 0.10 -17.77
C VAL A 515 13.33 1.11 -18.25
N ALA A 516 12.94 2.05 -17.39
CA ALA A 516 12.01 3.12 -17.70
C ALA A 516 12.70 4.26 -18.47
N LYS A 517 12.07 4.71 -19.56
CA LYS A 517 12.61 5.72 -20.47
C LYS A 517 11.59 6.81 -20.80
N THR A 518 10.31 6.48 -20.86
CA THR A 518 9.25 7.46 -21.14
C THR A 518 8.65 8.02 -19.85
N VAL A 519 7.96 9.16 -19.94
CA VAL A 519 7.26 9.78 -18.79
C VAL A 519 6.32 8.78 -18.12
N GLU A 520 5.56 8.01 -18.90
CA GLU A 520 4.63 7.00 -18.39
C GLU A 520 5.35 5.87 -17.65
N GLU A 521 6.47 5.40 -18.18
CA GLU A 521 7.27 4.35 -17.53
C GLU A 521 7.93 4.85 -16.24
N LEU A 522 8.38 6.11 -16.22
CA LEU A 522 8.94 6.74 -15.02
C LEU A 522 7.86 6.90 -13.94
N ARG A 523 6.69 7.46 -14.28
CA ARG A 523 5.53 7.59 -13.35
C ARG A 523 5.15 6.24 -12.73
N ARG A 524 5.16 5.17 -13.52
CA ARG A 524 4.88 3.82 -13.03
C ARG A 524 5.82 3.39 -11.90
N CYS A 525 7.11 3.78 -11.93
CA CYS A 525 8.03 3.49 -10.82
C CYS A 525 7.58 4.19 -9.52
N TRP A 526 7.07 5.42 -9.60
CA TRP A 526 6.48 6.14 -8.46
C TRP A 526 5.19 5.49 -7.97
N HIS A 527 4.35 5.00 -8.88
CA HIS A 527 3.13 4.28 -8.55
C HIS A 527 3.41 2.97 -7.81
N GLU A 528 4.38 2.18 -8.28
CA GLU A 528 4.82 0.93 -7.67
C GLU A 528 5.33 1.16 -6.23
N GLN A 529 6.06 2.25 -6.01
CA GLN A 529 6.65 2.62 -4.73
C GLN A 529 5.60 3.15 -3.73
N PHE A 530 4.88 4.22 -4.08
CA PHE A 530 4.03 4.97 -3.14
C PHE A 530 2.66 4.34 -2.88
N ARG A 531 2.30 3.25 -3.57
CA ARG A 531 1.07 2.49 -3.28
C ARG A 531 1.16 1.63 -2.02
N PHE A 532 2.37 1.41 -1.49
CA PHE A 532 2.55 0.45 -0.41
C PHE A 532 1.80 0.89 0.86
N PRO A 533 1.01 -0.02 1.49
CA PRO A 533 0.26 0.31 2.71
C PRO A 533 1.10 0.95 3.81
N ARG A 534 2.30 0.44 4.12
CA ARG A 534 3.18 1.01 5.16
C ARG A 534 3.62 2.43 4.83
N MET A 535 3.86 2.75 3.56
CA MET A 535 4.22 4.12 3.12
C MET A 535 3.01 5.06 3.22
N ILE A 536 1.84 4.62 2.72
CA ILE A 536 0.59 5.40 2.81
C ILE A 536 0.25 5.70 4.27
N GLU A 537 0.39 4.72 5.16
CA GLU A 537 0.11 4.90 6.59
C GLU A 537 1.16 5.75 7.30
N PHE A 538 2.43 5.69 6.90
CA PHE A 538 3.47 6.53 7.47
C PHE A 538 3.29 8.01 7.06
N PHE A 539 3.16 8.28 5.77
CA PHE A 539 3.04 9.66 5.25
C PHE A 539 1.66 10.30 5.47
N ARG A 540 0.68 9.53 5.96
CA ARG A 540 -0.58 10.06 6.49
C ARG A 540 -0.35 11.01 7.67
N ASP A 541 0.62 10.70 8.52
CA ASP A 541 0.82 11.39 9.81
C ASP A 541 2.21 12.04 9.93
N VAL A 542 3.16 11.67 9.06
CA VAL A 542 4.55 12.14 9.09
C VAL A 542 4.84 12.97 7.84
N PRO A 543 5.05 14.29 7.97
CA PRO A 543 5.53 15.14 6.88
C PRO A 543 6.88 14.70 6.34
N ALA A 544 7.14 14.99 5.06
CA ALA A 544 8.38 14.60 4.42
C ALA A 544 9.09 15.75 3.71
N TYR A 545 10.43 15.75 3.79
CA TYR A 545 11.32 16.52 2.94
C TYR A 545 12.10 15.58 2.04
N TRP A 546 12.24 15.94 0.77
CA TRP A 546 12.87 15.08 -0.23
C TRP A 546 14.05 15.76 -0.90
N SER A 547 15.11 14.99 -1.09
CA SER A 547 16.26 15.28 -1.96
C SER A 547 16.31 14.23 -3.07
N LYS A 548 16.98 14.58 -4.17
CA LYS A 548 17.11 13.75 -5.37
C LYS A 548 18.51 13.17 -5.49
N ASP A 549 18.60 11.92 -5.91
CA ASP A 549 19.85 11.26 -6.28
C ASP A 549 19.76 10.76 -7.75
N ASP A 550 20.68 9.91 -8.19
CA ASP A 550 20.83 9.52 -9.59
C ASP A 550 19.72 8.58 -10.08
N HIS A 551 19.15 7.72 -9.25
CA HIS A 551 18.14 6.75 -9.69
C HIS A 551 16.70 7.30 -9.78
N ASP A 552 16.38 8.34 -9.02
CA ASP A 552 15.15 9.13 -9.15
C ASP A 552 15.33 10.39 -10.02
N PHE A 553 16.57 10.67 -10.44
CA PHE A 553 16.90 11.50 -11.60
C PHE A 553 16.81 10.71 -12.91
N ARG A 554 17.67 9.72 -13.14
CA ARG A 554 17.76 8.95 -14.40
C ARG A 554 18.26 7.51 -14.19
N PHE A 555 19.56 7.30 -14.18
CA PHE A 555 20.20 5.98 -14.10
C PHE A 555 21.51 6.12 -13.31
N ASN A 556 22.06 4.99 -12.91
CA ASN A 556 23.26 4.92 -12.08
C ASN A 556 24.39 5.86 -12.55
N ASP A 557 24.93 6.64 -11.62
CA ASP A 557 25.97 7.67 -11.74
C ASP A 557 25.72 8.68 -12.88
N SER A 558 24.47 8.91 -13.28
CA SER A 558 24.14 9.81 -14.40
C SER A 558 24.43 11.26 -14.06
N ASP A 559 24.78 12.08 -15.07
CA ASP A 559 24.92 13.55 -15.00
C ASP A 559 23.99 14.23 -16.04
N PRO A 560 23.76 15.56 -16.02
CA PRO A 560 22.79 16.19 -16.93
C PRO A 560 23.28 16.30 -18.39
N HIS A 561 24.52 15.92 -18.70
CA HIS A 561 25.14 16.12 -20.01
C HIS A 561 25.02 14.91 -20.94
N SER A 562 24.65 13.74 -20.41
CA SER A 562 24.41 12.53 -21.20
C SER A 562 23.12 12.63 -22.02
N THR A 563 23.14 12.12 -23.27
CA THR A 563 21.98 12.03 -24.17
C THR A 563 21.17 10.75 -24.01
N LYS A 564 21.55 9.84 -23.09
CA LYS A 564 20.86 8.55 -22.86
C LYS A 564 19.49 8.76 -22.20
N GLU A 565 18.44 8.08 -22.63
CA GLU A 565 17.14 8.19 -21.96
C GLU A 565 17.10 7.54 -20.55
N PRO A 566 16.29 8.05 -19.61
CA PRO A 566 15.46 9.25 -19.74
C PRO A 566 16.31 10.52 -19.78
N SER A 567 15.86 11.54 -20.52
CA SER A 567 16.55 12.83 -20.60
C SER A 567 16.67 13.51 -19.23
N ALA A 568 17.69 14.37 -19.04
CA ALA A 568 17.90 15.09 -17.79
C ALA A 568 16.69 15.98 -17.42
N SER A 569 16.13 16.69 -18.39
CA SER A 569 14.95 17.54 -18.15
C SER A 569 13.72 16.71 -17.74
N THR A 570 13.53 15.53 -18.34
CA THR A 570 12.48 14.59 -17.91
C THR A 570 12.68 14.15 -16.47
N GLY A 571 13.89 13.71 -16.10
CA GLY A 571 14.21 13.31 -14.73
C GLY A 571 13.94 14.40 -13.69
N ILE A 572 14.41 15.63 -13.97
CA ILE A 572 14.21 16.80 -13.12
C ILE A 572 12.71 17.09 -12.94
N HIS A 573 11.97 17.11 -14.05
CA HIS A 573 10.54 17.39 -14.03
C HIS A 573 9.77 16.33 -13.23
N LEU A 574 10.05 15.04 -13.43
CA LEU A 574 9.33 13.95 -12.77
C LEU A 574 9.50 13.98 -11.25
N PHE A 575 10.70 14.23 -10.75
CA PHE A 575 10.93 14.37 -9.30
C PHE A 575 10.07 15.49 -8.69
N ARG A 576 9.99 16.65 -9.36
CA ARG A 576 9.20 17.81 -8.92
C ARG A 576 7.69 17.60 -9.06
N GLU A 577 7.27 16.86 -10.07
CA GLU A 577 5.88 16.44 -10.27
C GLU A 577 5.42 15.49 -9.16
N GLN A 578 6.22 14.47 -8.84
CA GLN A 578 5.76 13.34 -8.03
C GLN A 578 5.83 13.60 -6.52
N LEU A 579 6.70 14.48 -6.05
CA LEU A 579 6.89 14.76 -4.62
C LEU A 579 6.45 16.17 -4.21
N PRO A 580 5.88 16.35 -3.00
CA PRO A 580 5.36 17.63 -2.52
C PRO A 580 6.47 18.59 -2.07
N ILE A 581 7.39 18.94 -2.98
CA ILE A 581 8.57 19.79 -2.69
C ILE A 581 8.39 21.26 -3.09
N ALA A 582 7.41 21.55 -3.95
CA ALA A 582 7.09 22.90 -4.42
C ALA A 582 5.66 22.98 -4.98
N SER A 583 5.20 24.16 -5.35
CA SER A 583 3.93 24.35 -6.07
C SER A 583 3.95 23.64 -7.43
N LEU A 584 2.82 23.06 -7.86
CA LEU A 584 2.67 22.50 -9.22
C LEU A 584 2.63 23.58 -10.32
N GLU A 585 2.39 24.84 -9.94
CA GLU A 585 2.42 25.97 -10.89
C GLU A 585 3.81 26.57 -11.07
N ASP A 586 4.76 26.19 -10.22
CA ASP A 586 6.16 26.58 -10.41
C ASP A 586 6.78 25.65 -11.45
N SER A 587 7.14 26.21 -12.59
CA SER A 587 7.73 25.46 -13.71
C SER A 587 9.20 25.10 -13.47
N ASP A 588 9.90 25.83 -12.60
CA ASP A 588 11.31 25.60 -12.29
C ASP A 588 11.62 25.84 -10.81
N PRO A 589 10.96 25.08 -9.90
CA PRO A 589 11.15 25.28 -8.48
C PRO A 589 12.56 24.90 -8.09
N ARG A 590 13.17 25.77 -7.28
CA ARG A 590 14.45 25.51 -6.64
C ARG A 590 14.29 24.38 -5.62
N THR A 591 15.06 23.30 -5.78
CA THR A 591 15.01 22.14 -4.89
C THR A 591 16.02 22.22 -3.75
N TYR A 592 17.15 22.93 -3.89
CA TYR A 592 18.02 23.20 -2.75
C TYR A 592 17.43 24.29 -1.85
N ARG A 593 17.41 24.06 -0.53
CA ARG A 593 16.70 24.91 0.44
C ARG A 593 17.19 24.69 1.86
N THR A 594 16.81 25.59 2.77
CA THR A 594 17.08 25.45 4.20
C THR A 594 15.78 25.52 4.99
N ILE A 595 15.71 24.72 6.05
CA ILE A 595 14.54 24.55 6.90
C ILE A 595 14.95 24.91 8.32
N ARG A 596 14.33 25.94 8.89
CA ARG A 596 14.48 26.25 10.31
C ARG A 596 13.49 25.39 11.11
N VAL A 597 14.00 24.39 11.81
CA VAL A 597 13.19 23.40 12.52
C VAL A 597 12.76 23.93 13.88
N SER A 598 13.71 24.37 14.71
CA SER A 598 13.46 24.99 16.02
C SER A 598 14.43 26.14 16.25
N ARG A 599 14.44 26.76 17.44
CA ARG A 599 15.49 27.73 17.80
C ARG A 599 16.89 27.13 17.63
N ASP A 600 17.07 25.86 17.94
CA ASP A 600 18.41 25.29 18.06
C ASP A 600 18.87 24.55 16.81
N VAL A 601 17.98 24.14 15.90
CA VAL A 601 18.38 23.37 14.70
C VAL A 601 17.88 23.96 13.39
N GLN A 602 18.79 24.00 12.42
CA GLN A 602 18.52 24.34 11.04
C GLN A 602 19.13 23.29 10.11
N ILE A 603 18.38 22.93 9.07
CA ILE A 603 18.75 21.92 8.08
C ILE A 603 19.00 22.59 6.73
N TRP A 604 19.98 22.13 5.98
CA TRP A 604 20.22 22.47 4.59
C TRP A 604 20.08 21.22 3.74
N LEU A 605 19.24 21.28 2.70
CA LEU A 605 19.12 20.25 1.69
C LEU A 605 19.77 20.76 0.41
N THR A 606 20.79 20.05 -0.07
CA THR A 606 21.46 20.38 -1.34
C THR A 606 20.89 19.59 -2.51
N GLU A 607 20.91 20.18 -3.71
CA GLU A 607 20.64 19.49 -4.96
C GLU A 607 21.98 19.09 -5.60
N GLY A 608 22.16 17.79 -5.85
CA GLY A 608 23.41 17.23 -6.37
C GLY A 608 23.33 16.81 -7.83
N ARG A 609 22.14 16.84 -8.45
CA ARG A 609 21.91 16.20 -9.74
C ARG A 609 21.64 17.20 -10.88
N ASP A 610 20.99 18.33 -10.60
CA ASP A 610 20.50 19.30 -11.62
C ASP A 610 21.60 20.17 -12.24
N TYR A 611 22.57 20.62 -11.44
CA TYR A 611 23.46 21.73 -11.81
C TYR A 611 24.91 21.32 -12.07
N ARG A 612 25.25 20.06 -11.84
CA ARG A 612 26.65 19.62 -11.82
C ARG A 612 27.33 19.58 -13.19
N SER A 613 28.64 19.69 -13.14
CA SER A 613 29.54 19.37 -14.25
C SER A 613 29.48 17.89 -14.62
N LYS A 614 30.06 17.52 -15.78
CA LYS A 614 30.22 16.12 -16.19
C LYS A 614 31.00 15.34 -15.13
N ASN A 615 30.54 14.13 -14.79
CA ASN A 615 31.22 13.30 -13.79
C ASN A 615 32.66 12.96 -14.22
N ASN A 616 32.89 12.78 -15.53
CA ASN A 616 34.21 12.47 -16.10
C ASN A 616 35.09 13.68 -16.41
N ALA A 617 34.65 14.91 -16.12
CA ALA A 617 35.53 16.07 -16.22
C ALA A 617 36.68 15.94 -15.21
N PRO A 618 37.90 16.42 -15.53
CA PRO A 618 38.99 16.50 -14.56
C PRO A 618 38.55 17.28 -13.32
N ASP A 619 38.90 16.80 -12.13
CA ASP A 619 38.64 17.53 -10.90
C ASP A 619 39.45 18.84 -10.85
N GLY A 620 38.89 19.88 -10.23
CA GLY A 620 39.46 21.22 -10.19
C GLY A 620 38.43 22.33 -9.95
N PRO A 621 38.86 23.61 -9.94
CA PRO A 621 38.04 24.75 -9.49
C PRO A 621 36.78 25.01 -10.31
N GLU A 622 36.76 24.58 -11.57
CA GLU A 622 35.63 24.75 -12.48
C GLU A 622 34.65 23.56 -12.44
N LYS A 623 35.05 22.42 -11.86
CA LYS A 623 34.18 21.24 -11.71
C LYS A 623 33.37 21.42 -10.42
N THR A 624 32.04 21.37 -10.55
CA THR A 624 31.14 21.67 -9.45
C THR A 624 29.97 20.71 -9.44
N MET A 625 29.57 20.26 -8.25
CA MET A 625 28.35 19.48 -8.05
C MET A 625 27.15 20.40 -7.87
N TRP A 626 27.32 21.44 -7.08
CA TRP A 626 26.23 22.34 -6.71
C TRP A 626 25.97 23.43 -7.75
N GLY A 627 26.95 23.74 -8.59
CA GLY A 627 26.96 24.99 -9.35
C GLY A 627 27.31 26.19 -8.46
N VAL A 628 27.74 27.29 -9.09
CA VAL A 628 28.19 28.49 -8.39
C VAL A 628 27.09 29.10 -7.52
N GLU A 629 25.86 29.18 -8.02
CA GLU A 629 24.75 29.83 -7.31
C GLU A 629 24.41 29.10 -6.00
N GLN A 630 24.26 27.78 -6.04
CA GLN A 630 23.94 26.99 -4.85
C GLN A 630 25.12 26.99 -3.86
N ARG A 631 26.37 26.93 -4.33
CA ARG A 631 27.55 27.02 -3.47
C ARG A 631 27.59 28.35 -2.70
N ASP A 632 27.35 29.45 -3.40
CA ASP A 632 27.36 30.79 -2.79
C ASP A 632 26.16 30.98 -1.84
N TRP A 633 24.98 30.47 -2.22
CA TRP A 633 23.80 30.41 -1.35
C TRP A 633 24.07 29.61 -0.07
N LEU A 634 24.69 28.44 -0.19
CA LEU A 634 24.99 27.55 0.94
C LEU A 634 25.93 28.27 1.92
N LYS A 635 27.03 28.82 1.42
CA LYS A 635 27.98 29.59 2.24
C LYS A 635 27.32 30.79 2.92
N LYS A 636 26.54 31.56 2.18
CA LYS A 636 25.83 32.74 2.71
C LYS A 636 24.85 32.38 3.81
N THR A 637 24.03 31.33 3.61
CA THR A 637 22.98 30.97 4.54
C THR A 637 23.49 30.24 5.78
N LEU A 638 24.53 29.41 5.64
CA LEU A 638 25.24 28.83 6.78
C LEU A 638 25.84 29.92 7.68
N ALA A 639 26.52 30.92 7.08
CA ALA A 639 27.12 32.02 7.82
C ALA A 639 26.07 32.93 8.50
N ALA A 640 24.87 33.01 7.94
CA ALA A 640 23.78 33.81 8.50
C ALA A 640 22.97 33.09 9.59
N SER A 641 23.13 31.77 9.74
CA SER A 641 22.33 30.99 10.68
C SER A 641 22.83 31.11 12.11
N ASP A 642 21.90 31.48 13.00
CA ASP A 642 22.07 31.50 14.44
C ASP A 642 21.67 30.18 15.13
N ALA A 643 21.28 29.14 14.37
CA ALA A 643 20.99 27.83 14.95
C ALA A 643 22.25 27.24 15.60
N LYS A 644 22.07 26.68 16.80
CA LYS A 644 23.11 25.98 17.54
C LYS A 644 23.66 24.79 16.76
N TRP A 645 22.77 23.98 16.18
CA TRP A 645 23.05 22.78 15.42
C TRP A 645 22.72 23.00 13.94
N LYS A 646 23.69 22.72 13.06
CA LYS A 646 23.55 22.87 11.61
C LYS A 646 23.71 21.51 10.95
N LEU A 647 22.66 21.04 10.28
CA LEU A 647 22.71 19.77 9.54
C LEU A 647 22.67 20.04 8.05
N LEU A 648 23.75 19.67 7.34
CA LEU A 648 23.82 19.68 5.89
C LEU A 648 23.54 18.27 5.36
N ILE A 649 22.43 18.11 4.67
CA ILE A 649 22.00 16.85 4.09
C ILE A 649 22.29 16.87 2.59
N SER A 650 23.22 16.02 2.18
CA SER A 650 23.64 15.83 0.80
C SER A 650 23.21 14.44 0.33
N PRO A 651 22.63 14.27 -0.88
CA PRO A 651 22.31 12.94 -1.40
C PRO A 651 23.50 11.99 -1.39
N THR A 652 24.66 12.49 -1.82
CA THR A 652 25.91 11.74 -1.95
C THR A 652 26.94 12.14 -0.88
N PRO A 653 27.91 11.26 -0.54
CA PRO A 653 28.87 11.54 0.53
C PRO A 653 29.84 12.66 0.18
N MET A 654 30.22 13.41 1.22
CA MET A 654 31.26 14.43 1.19
C MET A 654 32.55 14.01 1.90
N VAL A 655 32.46 13.12 2.89
CA VAL A 655 33.62 12.63 3.65
C VAL A 655 33.99 11.21 3.23
N GLY A 656 33.03 10.29 3.14
CA GLY A 656 33.29 8.89 2.80
C GLY A 656 33.97 8.11 3.95
N PRO A 657 34.86 7.14 3.68
CA PRO A 657 35.42 6.77 2.37
C PRO A 657 34.40 6.13 1.43
N ASP A 658 34.69 6.24 0.13
CA ASP A 658 33.94 5.65 -0.96
C ASP A 658 34.84 4.73 -1.82
N ASP A 659 34.28 3.95 -2.75
CA ASP A 659 35.02 3.20 -3.76
C ASP A 659 35.86 4.14 -4.64
N ALA A 660 37.16 3.85 -4.79
CA ALA A 660 38.10 4.68 -5.53
C ALA A 660 37.78 4.83 -7.02
N TYR A 661 37.03 3.87 -7.60
CA TYR A 661 36.70 3.91 -9.03
C TYR A 661 35.57 4.91 -9.36
N LYS A 662 34.77 5.31 -8.36
CA LYS A 662 33.65 6.23 -8.55
C LYS A 662 34.13 7.66 -8.77
N LYS A 663 33.30 8.47 -9.44
CA LYS A 663 33.62 9.84 -9.87
C LYS A 663 32.43 10.79 -9.77
N ASP A 664 31.40 10.43 -9.01
CA ASP A 664 30.09 11.07 -9.06
C ASP A 664 29.69 11.76 -7.75
N ASN A 665 30.59 11.82 -6.76
CA ASN A 665 30.40 12.50 -5.49
C ASN A 665 31.64 13.27 -4.97
N HIS A 666 31.45 14.02 -3.88
CA HIS A 666 32.46 14.85 -3.22
C HIS A 666 33.55 14.03 -2.51
N ALA A 667 33.22 12.82 -2.06
CA ALA A 667 34.17 11.92 -1.39
C ALA A 667 35.12 11.17 -2.35
N ASN A 668 34.89 11.17 -3.68
CA ASN A 668 35.75 10.47 -4.63
C ASN A 668 36.96 11.31 -5.07
N LEU A 669 38.15 10.69 -5.15
CA LEU A 669 39.41 11.33 -5.56
C LEU A 669 39.36 11.96 -6.96
N ASP A 670 38.72 11.28 -7.93
CA ASP A 670 38.50 11.76 -9.30
C ASP A 670 37.09 12.40 -9.48
N GLY A 671 36.35 12.58 -8.38
CA GLY A 671 34.99 13.11 -8.36
C GLY A 671 34.96 14.63 -8.26
N PHE A 672 34.33 15.15 -7.22
CA PHE A 672 34.15 16.58 -6.95
C PHE A 672 34.95 17.01 -5.70
N ARG A 673 36.10 16.36 -5.46
CA ARG A 673 36.90 16.52 -4.24
C ARG A 673 37.41 17.95 -4.06
N HIS A 674 37.84 18.61 -5.14
CA HIS A 674 38.27 20.01 -5.07
C HIS A 674 37.18 20.95 -4.53
N GLU A 675 35.91 20.74 -4.91
CA GLU A 675 34.79 21.54 -4.37
C GLU A 675 34.54 21.23 -2.89
N ALA A 676 34.66 19.96 -2.49
CA ALA A 676 34.53 19.53 -1.10
C ALA A 676 35.62 20.15 -0.21
N ASP A 677 36.89 20.02 -0.62
CA ASP A 677 38.04 20.59 0.09
C ASP A 677 37.91 22.11 0.22
N SER A 678 37.52 22.79 -0.86
CA SER A 678 37.26 24.24 -0.86
C SER A 678 36.10 24.65 0.06
N PHE A 679 35.13 23.75 0.29
CA PHE A 679 34.04 23.98 1.24
C PHE A 679 34.50 23.74 2.68
N PHE A 680 35.25 22.67 2.94
CA PHE A 680 35.79 22.36 4.27
C PHE A 680 36.81 23.40 4.73
N GLU A 681 37.71 23.87 3.87
CA GLU A 681 38.62 24.98 4.16
C GLU A 681 37.84 26.26 4.52
N TRP A 682 36.74 26.53 3.80
CA TRP A 682 35.89 27.66 4.11
C TRP A 682 35.18 27.51 5.48
N VAL A 683 34.70 26.30 5.81
CA VAL A 683 34.09 25.98 7.11
C VAL A 683 35.10 26.22 8.24
N GLU A 684 36.33 25.73 8.10
CA GLU A 684 37.41 25.92 9.06
C GLU A 684 37.79 27.39 9.21
N THR A 685 37.97 28.10 8.09
CA THR A 685 38.33 29.52 8.06
C THR A 685 37.29 30.38 8.77
N ASN A 686 36.01 30.04 8.61
CA ASN A 686 34.89 30.73 9.26
C ASN A 686 34.55 30.17 10.65
N ARG A 687 35.32 29.18 11.14
CA ARG A 687 35.16 28.54 12.45
C ARG A 687 33.73 28.10 12.72
N MET A 688 33.08 27.47 11.73
CA MET A 688 31.70 27.00 11.93
C MET A 688 31.69 25.78 12.85
N GLY A 689 31.34 26.00 14.11
CA GLY A 689 31.03 24.94 15.05
C GLY A 689 29.70 24.26 14.73
N ASN A 690 29.54 23.03 15.23
CA ASN A 690 28.28 22.27 15.20
C ASN A 690 27.66 22.08 13.81
N LEU A 691 28.49 21.96 12.77
CA LEU A 691 28.09 21.54 11.44
C LEU A 691 28.25 20.03 11.29
N PHE A 692 27.16 19.34 10.98
CA PHE A 692 27.08 17.91 10.77
C PHE A 692 26.55 17.60 9.38
N LEU A 693 27.07 16.54 8.76
CA LEU A 693 26.67 16.09 7.45
C LEU A 693 25.86 14.80 7.54
N VAL A 694 24.87 14.65 6.66
CA VAL A 694 24.13 13.39 6.50
C VAL A 694 24.02 13.06 5.01
N CYS A 695 24.20 11.78 4.65
CA CYS A 695 24.07 11.33 3.27
C CYS A 695 23.34 9.99 3.06
N GLY A 696 22.97 9.73 1.80
CA GLY A 696 22.45 8.48 1.27
C GLY A 696 23.47 7.79 0.34
N ASP A 697 23.05 7.44 -0.89
CA ASP A 697 23.76 6.81 -2.04
C ASP A 697 24.42 5.45 -1.77
N ARG A 698 25.11 5.32 -0.63
CA ARG A 698 26.12 4.29 -0.43
C ARG A 698 25.58 2.90 -0.17
N HIS A 699 24.36 2.80 0.32
CA HIS A 699 23.73 1.55 0.73
C HIS A 699 24.43 0.84 1.91
N TRP A 700 25.22 1.55 2.72
CA TRP A 700 25.68 1.06 4.03
C TRP A 700 25.67 2.21 5.04
N GLN A 701 25.50 1.87 6.31
CA GLN A 701 25.51 2.86 7.38
C GLN A 701 26.91 3.05 7.92
N TYR A 702 27.28 4.31 8.17
CA TYR A 702 28.54 4.65 8.81
C TYR A 702 28.47 6.01 9.49
N HIS A 703 29.39 6.21 10.43
CA HIS A 703 29.75 7.50 10.99
C HIS A 703 31.23 7.74 10.69
N SER A 704 31.51 8.79 9.92
CA SER A 704 32.85 9.23 9.55
C SER A 704 33.13 10.63 10.08
N ILE A 705 34.41 10.93 10.28
CA ILE A 705 34.91 12.20 10.81
C ILE A 705 36.06 12.63 9.92
N HIS A 706 35.85 13.76 9.24
CA HIS A 706 36.85 14.41 8.40
C HIS A 706 38.03 14.92 9.25
N ALA A 707 39.19 15.14 8.63
CA ALA A 707 40.39 15.63 9.32
C ALA A 707 40.17 17.00 10.01
N SER A 708 39.21 17.79 9.52
CA SER A 708 38.76 19.07 10.12
C SER A 708 37.93 18.90 11.40
N GLY A 709 37.52 17.67 11.74
CA GLY A 709 36.61 17.37 12.83
C GLY A 709 35.12 17.40 12.44
N ILE A 710 34.75 17.60 11.18
CA ILE A 710 33.35 17.54 10.72
C ILE A 710 32.88 16.08 10.67
N HIS A 711 31.69 15.84 11.21
CA HIS A 711 31.06 14.52 11.28
C HIS A 711 30.10 14.31 10.10
N GLU A 712 30.18 13.14 9.45
CA GLU A 712 29.23 12.68 8.42
C GLU A 712 28.57 11.37 8.85
N PHE A 713 27.25 11.28 8.70
CA PHE A 713 26.47 10.08 8.97
C PHE A 713 25.79 9.60 7.69
N SER A 714 26.01 8.36 7.27
CA SER A 714 25.24 7.77 6.17
C SER A 714 24.10 6.94 6.70
N CYS A 715 22.90 7.18 6.18
CA CYS A 715 21.71 6.43 6.57
C CYS A 715 21.63 5.03 5.93
N GLY A 716 22.47 4.74 4.92
CA GLY A 716 22.47 3.47 4.21
C GLY A 716 21.25 3.28 3.32
N ALA A 717 20.97 2.02 2.96
CA ALA A 717 19.76 1.67 2.21
C ALA A 717 18.64 1.31 3.17
N LEU A 718 17.39 1.64 2.81
CA LEU A 718 16.26 1.40 3.68
C LEU A 718 15.98 -0.10 3.95
N ASN A 719 16.43 -1.00 3.08
CA ASN A 719 16.20 -2.44 3.18
C ASN A 719 17.44 -3.28 2.97
N ASP A 720 17.48 -4.44 3.63
CA ASP A 720 18.61 -5.36 3.60
C ASP A 720 19.04 -5.76 2.18
N GLU A 721 18.09 -6.04 1.28
CA GLU A 721 18.41 -6.54 -0.07
C GLU A 721 19.16 -5.52 -0.94
N ASN A 722 19.06 -4.23 -0.61
CA ASN A 722 19.78 -3.18 -1.31
C ASN A 722 21.14 -2.85 -0.67
N SER A 723 21.38 -3.30 0.56
CA SER A 723 22.60 -2.97 1.32
C SER A 723 23.87 -3.66 0.82
N ARG A 724 25.04 -3.08 1.13
CA ARG A 724 26.36 -3.64 0.81
C ARG A 724 27.38 -3.44 1.94
N MET A 725 28.57 -4.04 1.78
CA MET A 725 29.70 -3.74 2.66
C MET A 725 30.29 -2.36 2.34
N GLY A 726 30.64 -1.63 3.41
CA GLY A 726 31.33 -0.36 3.31
C GLY A 726 32.81 -0.47 3.00
N VAL A 727 33.41 0.65 2.61
CA VAL A 727 34.84 0.79 2.34
C VAL A 727 35.51 1.40 3.59
N PRO A 728 36.48 0.72 4.22
CA PRO A 728 37.16 1.26 5.39
C PRO A 728 38.24 2.30 4.99
N PRO A 729 38.57 3.26 5.87
CA PRO A 729 39.73 4.14 5.70
C PRO A 729 41.03 3.32 5.50
N GLY A 730 41.90 3.78 4.61
CA GLY A 730 43.16 3.11 4.30
C GLY A 730 43.06 1.93 3.32
N ALA A 731 41.87 1.64 2.79
CA ALA A 731 41.74 0.65 1.74
C ALA A 731 42.37 1.15 0.43
N ASP A 732 43.25 0.34 -0.19
CA ASP A 732 43.85 0.65 -1.50
C ASP A 732 42.81 0.82 -2.64
N PHE A 733 41.59 0.31 -2.43
CA PHE A 733 40.45 0.44 -3.34
C PHE A 733 39.44 1.51 -2.91
N GLY A 734 39.77 2.30 -1.88
CA GLY A 734 38.93 3.36 -1.33
C GLY A 734 39.40 4.77 -1.66
N SER A 735 38.55 5.76 -1.41
CA SER A 735 38.80 7.18 -1.69
C SER A 735 39.54 7.93 -0.57
N ASP A 736 40.02 7.19 0.43
CA ASP A 736 40.87 7.67 1.52
C ASP A 736 42.04 6.69 1.78
N PRO A 737 42.98 6.52 0.81
CA PRO A 737 44.07 5.56 0.94
C PRO A 737 45.06 5.94 2.06
N ASP A 738 45.15 7.22 2.41
CA ASP A 738 46.06 7.73 3.45
C ASP A 738 45.45 7.65 4.86
N SER A 739 44.23 7.11 5.01
CA SER A 739 43.52 6.96 6.29
C SER A 739 43.34 8.29 7.04
N LEU A 740 43.02 9.38 6.32
CA LEU A 740 42.79 10.69 6.92
C LEU A 740 41.40 10.78 7.58
N VAL A 741 40.43 9.98 7.13
CA VAL A 741 39.10 9.90 7.70
C VAL A 741 39.11 8.94 8.89
N ARG A 742 38.62 9.42 10.03
CA ARG A 742 38.33 8.53 11.18
C ARG A 742 36.90 8.01 11.06
N GLN A 743 36.71 6.71 11.13
CA GLN A 743 35.38 6.08 11.02
C GLN A 743 35.01 5.33 12.32
N PRO A 744 34.43 6.00 13.35
CA PRO A 744 34.05 5.35 14.60
C PRO A 744 33.01 4.23 14.46
N TYR A 745 32.16 4.31 13.43
CA TYR A 745 31.16 3.29 13.16
C TYR A 745 31.01 3.03 11.66
N THR A 746 30.86 1.76 11.33
CA THR A 746 30.43 1.27 10.02
C THR A 746 29.73 -0.07 10.26
N SER A 747 28.70 -0.39 9.48
CA SER A 747 28.01 -1.67 9.63
C SER A 747 28.98 -2.84 9.46
N ALA A 748 29.05 -3.72 10.46
CA ALA A 748 29.94 -4.89 10.44
C ALA A 748 29.54 -5.93 9.38
N THR A 749 28.26 -5.93 9.00
CA THR A 749 27.69 -6.73 7.92
C THR A 749 26.79 -5.84 7.07
N PRO A 750 26.50 -6.21 5.81
CA PRO A 750 25.54 -5.45 5.02
C PRO A 750 24.15 -5.60 5.66
N GLY A 751 23.52 -4.48 5.99
CA GLY A 751 22.17 -4.40 6.51
C GLY A 751 21.53 -3.09 6.10
N GLY A 752 20.22 -3.11 5.92
CA GLY A 752 19.41 -1.92 5.68
C GLY A 752 19.07 -1.20 6.98
N GLY A 753 18.54 0.02 6.87
CA GLY A 753 18.19 0.81 8.05
C GLY A 753 17.91 2.28 7.76
N PHE A 754 17.88 3.05 8.84
CA PHE A 754 17.63 4.49 8.83
C PHE A 754 18.32 5.17 10.01
N LEU A 755 18.34 6.51 10.01
CA LEU A 755 18.86 7.31 11.13
C LEU A 755 17.71 7.99 11.87
N GLN A 756 17.86 8.11 13.17
CA GLN A 756 17.11 9.06 13.99
C GLN A 756 18.02 10.17 14.45
N VAL A 757 17.53 11.40 14.34
CA VAL A 757 18.19 12.59 14.92
C VAL A 757 17.28 13.18 15.98
N LYS A 758 17.83 13.36 17.18
CA LYS A 758 17.21 14.07 18.30
C LYS A 758 18.01 15.32 18.58
N VAL A 759 17.34 16.47 18.67
CA VAL A 759 17.99 17.73 19.02
C VAL A 759 17.25 18.40 20.16
N GLY A 760 17.97 18.64 21.26
CA GLY A 760 17.55 19.48 22.38
C GLY A 760 18.79 20.08 23.03
N ASP A 761 18.95 19.91 24.34
CA ASP A 761 20.18 20.30 25.07
C ASP A 761 21.44 19.71 24.41
N MET A 762 21.32 18.48 23.91
CA MET A 762 22.32 17.76 23.13
C MET A 762 21.75 17.34 21.78
N MET A 763 22.63 17.07 20.81
CA MET A 763 22.28 16.39 19.57
C MET A 763 22.63 14.91 19.67
N GLU A 764 21.69 14.03 19.33
CA GLU A 764 21.93 12.59 19.23
C GLU A 764 21.61 12.07 17.83
N VAL A 765 22.47 11.21 17.30
CA VAL A 765 22.26 10.47 16.06
C VAL A 765 22.28 8.98 16.36
N THR A 766 21.19 8.29 16.06
CA THR A 766 21.02 6.85 16.31
C THR A 766 20.80 6.12 14.99
N PHE A 767 21.56 5.05 14.78
CA PHE A 767 21.43 4.13 13.66
C PHE A 767 20.48 3.00 14.04
N PHE A 768 19.51 2.73 13.18
CA PHE A 768 18.61 1.60 13.30
C PHE A 768 18.76 0.67 12.10
N ASP A 769 18.51 -0.63 12.30
CA ASP A 769 18.28 -1.56 11.19
C ASP A 769 16.87 -1.36 10.56
N ASP A 770 16.57 -2.09 9.50
CA ASP A 770 15.29 -1.99 8.79
C ASP A 770 14.08 -2.55 9.57
N ARG A 771 14.31 -3.12 10.77
CA ARG A 771 13.29 -3.61 11.72
C ARG A 771 13.18 -2.73 12.97
N GLY A 772 13.98 -1.68 13.09
CA GLY A 772 13.96 -0.75 14.24
C GLY A 772 14.81 -1.18 15.43
N MET A 773 15.76 -2.09 15.26
CA MET A 773 16.77 -2.38 16.27
C MET A 773 17.86 -1.31 16.24
N GLU A 774 18.17 -0.73 17.39
CA GLU A 774 19.29 0.21 17.52
C GLU A 774 20.62 -0.50 17.31
N LEU A 775 21.45 0.04 16.41
CA LEU A 775 22.75 -0.49 16.04
C LEU A 775 23.90 0.31 16.67
N HIS A 776 23.77 1.64 16.66
CA HIS A 776 24.79 2.56 17.15
C HIS A 776 24.18 3.90 17.52
N ARG A 777 24.78 4.59 18.49
CA ARG A 777 24.34 5.92 18.93
C ARG A 777 25.54 6.80 19.21
N VAL A 778 25.45 8.05 18.76
CA VAL A 778 26.44 9.09 19.02
C VAL A 778 25.74 10.31 19.59
N SER A 779 26.34 10.90 20.62
CA SER A 779 25.77 11.99 21.39
C SER A 779 26.75 13.16 21.44
N PHE A 780 26.26 14.37 21.14
CA PHE A 780 27.01 15.62 21.10
C PHE A 780 26.45 16.55 22.18
N PRO A 781 27.14 16.67 23.33
CA PRO A 781 26.69 17.56 24.38
C PRO A 781 26.78 19.01 23.94
N ASP A 782 26.05 19.88 24.65
CA ASP A 782 26.29 21.30 24.59
C ASP A 782 27.73 21.59 25.05
N SER A 783 28.61 21.93 24.12
CA SER A 783 29.92 22.47 24.49
C SER A 783 29.76 23.99 24.64
N GLU A 784 29.87 24.49 25.86
CA GLU A 784 29.96 25.93 26.17
C GLU A 784 30.98 26.68 25.30
#